data_AF-A0A3D3RDW2-F1
#
_entry.id   AF-A0A3D3RDW2-F1
#
_cell.length_a   1.000
_cell.length_b   1.000
_cell.length_c   1.000
_cell.angle_alpha   90.00
_cell.angle_beta   90.00
_cell.angle_gamma   90.00
#
_symmetry.space_group_name_H-M   'P 1'
#
loop_
_entity.id
_entity.type
_entity.pdbx_description
1 polymer ?
#
loop_
_entity_poly.entity_id
_entity_poly.type
_entity_poly.pdbx_seq_one_letter_code
_entity_poly.pdbx_strand_id
1 'polypeptide(L)'
;MLTAAFSEFVDPNPSAGNEFGDTVVALSTGNVVITSPYADVGGTDTGAVYLFNGATGVLISQLVGSTANDKVGEYGITELSTGNYVVRSPFWDNGSEAEAGAVTFGNGTTGASGVVSAANSLVGSNSSSYVGFHGVTALTNGNYVVISASWSNGSFFSVGAVTFGDGITGVSGVVSAANSLVGSTGSDNVGLYGVTALANGNYVVNSYAWENGAVANAGAVTFGNGMTGVSGVVSATNSLVGSTESDLVGEDGITELSSGNYLVRSPFWDNGSETDAGAVTFGNGTTGVSGRLTSNNSVTGVLDLDISPGLVQDNINNTFFIRSQDQKTFRVGSQTDGFSPLSLNAISDVMLNENASEQIVNLVGISASGPDPNQLSVTATSSNTGLIPDPVVFYTSPDSTGSLTFTPVANQVGIATITVTVEDGGLDGDLGTTEDNGTFQRTFDVIVNTLVDIDLRVVGSPTLVESNGEIASLPANQNWVSEWSTYWVEIWMNTDSTSSQGIFSANLDLNYNTQYTSATTIEYGTGFTLNQTGSVNDLSGVVENLYSETNVNNLGISGYLLFARIQFESLVDDGVDLDTLNQTIGPYDLGFLISSPQVTVVSENPVSTDVNLFQGASIWANPFDLNDDDKINYRDLISLVGVYGAIPSESDSDYAWAADLDQSDRVDYRDLISFVGNYGKGKVNDPDVNYPSNYPEAWNNLLRVSSEPQRRIKTANLTQTEADQVLEKAIEQVSEKLTPEMSQALSGVEVKVVDLSGATLGRAVPGTIYLDVNAAGYGWFVDSNPFDHSEFAVDSQLSLIALPDSAAAGRIDLWTVILHELGHLVGYEHEAEGVMEETLAPGVRKLAEWNENSDLFFASVQDQAELLSF
;
A
#
# COMPACT_ATOMS: atom_id res chain seq x y z
N MET A 1 46.31 -25.23 57.13
CA MET A 1 47.39 -25.95 56.42
C MET A 1 46.89 -27.36 56.12
N LEU A 2 46.24 -27.57 54.97
CA LEU A 2 46.11 -28.92 54.41
C LEU A 2 47.38 -29.16 53.59
N THR A 3 48.23 -30.05 54.07
CA THR A 3 49.38 -30.56 53.32
C THR A 3 48.88 -31.28 52.08
N ALA A 4 49.35 -30.88 50.89
CA ALA A 4 49.16 -31.66 49.66
C ALA A 4 49.56 -33.11 49.91
N ALA A 5 48.73 -34.07 49.47
CA ALA A 5 48.90 -35.49 49.79
C ALA A 5 50.05 -36.17 49.01
N PHE A 6 50.66 -35.49 48.05
CA PHE A 6 51.79 -35.98 47.24
C PHE A 6 52.83 -34.86 47.07
N SER A 7 54.12 -35.22 46.97
CA SER A 7 55.24 -34.27 46.97
C SER A 7 55.62 -33.72 45.60
N GLU A 8 55.35 -34.46 44.53
CA GLU A 8 55.72 -34.12 43.15
C GLU A 8 54.91 -34.93 42.13
N PHE A 9 54.69 -34.38 40.93
CA PHE A 9 54.18 -35.15 39.80
C PHE A 9 55.28 -36.07 39.27
N VAL A 10 54.96 -37.35 39.08
CA VAL A 10 55.91 -38.35 38.59
C VAL A 10 55.75 -38.48 37.09
N ASP A 11 56.85 -38.32 36.36
CA ASP A 11 56.92 -38.56 34.92
C ASP A 11 56.51 -40.00 34.59
N PRO A 12 55.45 -40.22 33.78
CA PRO A 12 55.01 -41.55 33.37
C PRO A 12 55.98 -42.27 32.43
N ASN A 13 56.87 -41.55 31.74
CA ASN A 13 57.89 -42.11 30.85
C ASN A 13 59.27 -41.44 31.07
N PRO A 14 59.93 -41.71 32.21
CA PRO A 14 61.16 -41.02 32.57
C PRO A 14 62.31 -41.39 31.62
N SER A 15 62.79 -40.40 30.87
CA SER A 15 64.00 -40.49 30.06
C SER A 15 64.80 -39.19 30.13
N ALA A 16 66.11 -39.29 29.91
CA ALA A 16 66.98 -38.10 29.95
C ALA A 16 66.66 -37.22 28.74
N GLY A 17 66.34 -35.95 28.98
CA GLY A 17 66.10 -34.97 27.92
C GLY A 17 64.67 -34.94 27.36
N ASN A 18 63.71 -35.66 27.95
CA ASN A 18 62.30 -35.61 27.52
C ASN A 18 61.55 -34.33 27.89
N GLU A 19 62.18 -33.49 28.70
CA GLU A 19 61.66 -32.21 29.21
C GLU A 19 60.27 -32.33 29.84
N PHE A 20 60.04 -33.38 30.65
CA PHE A 20 58.82 -33.46 31.46
C PHE A 20 58.69 -32.23 32.37
N GLY A 21 57.58 -31.52 32.25
CA GLY A 21 57.37 -30.26 32.95
C GLY A 21 57.75 -29.02 32.14
N ASP A 22 58.04 -29.15 30.85
CA ASP A 22 58.31 -28.02 29.95
C ASP A 22 57.21 -26.95 30.05
N THR A 23 55.95 -27.36 29.93
CA THR A 23 54.78 -26.54 30.24
C THR A 23 53.94 -27.21 31.33
N VAL A 24 53.63 -26.47 32.40
CA VAL A 24 52.76 -26.90 33.50
C VAL A 24 51.63 -25.89 33.69
N VAL A 25 50.39 -26.33 33.49
CA VAL A 25 49.19 -25.48 33.64
C VAL A 25 48.26 -26.09 34.68
N ALA A 26 48.02 -25.36 35.77
CA ALA A 26 47.00 -25.70 36.75
C ALA A 26 45.64 -25.19 36.27
N LEU A 27 44.71 -26.10 36.01
CA LEU A 27 43.38 -25.76 35.52
C LEU A 27 42.44 -25.36 36.65
N SER A 28 41.43 -24.55 36.33
CA SER A 28 40.34 -24.22 37.25
C SER A 28 39.54 -25.44 37.75
N THR A 29 39.61 -26.59 37.08
CA THR A 29 39.05 -27.87 37.55
C THR A 29 39.79 -28.46 38.75
N GLY A 30 40.97 -27.94 39.10
CA GLY A 30 41.86 -28.48 40.11
C GLY A 30 42.78 -29.60 39.58
N ASN A 31 42.72 -29.92 38.30
CA ASN A 31 43.68 -30.80 37.62
C ASN A 31 44.86 -30.01 37.06
N VAL A 32 45.94 -30.70 36.69
CA VAL A 32 47.16 -30.08 36.16
C VAL A 32 47.56 -30.76 34.84
N VAL A 33 47.78 -29.96 33.80
CA VAL A 33 48.28 -30.41 32.50
C VAL A 33 49.79 -30.21 32.45
N ILE A 34 50.52 -31.25 32.05
CA ILE A 34 51.99 -31.23 31.95
C ILE A 34 52.42 -31.74 30.59
N THR A 35 53.27 -30.99 29.89
CA THR A 35 53.88 -31.41 28.61
C THR A 35 55.24 -32.05 28.85
N SER A 36 55.60 -32.97 27.94
CA SER A 36 56.93 -33.57 27.81
C SER A 36 57.21 -33.73 26.31
N PRO A 37 57.58 -32.62 25.62
CA PRO A 37 57.61 -32.59 24.16
C PRO A 37 58.61 -33.56 23.54
N TYR A 38 59.69 -33.89 24.25
CA TYR A 38 60.75 -34.78 23.78
C TYR A 38 60.63 -36.20 24.35
N ALA A 39 59.44 -36.59 24.82
CA ALA A 39 59.23 -37.92 25.34
C ALA A 39 59.29 -38.99 24.23
N ASP A 40 60.02 -40.07 24.50
CA ASP A 40 60.14 -41.21 23.59
C ASP A 40 58.97 -42.20 23.77
N VAL A 41 57.72 -41.73 23.63
CA VAL A 41 56.51 -42.55 23.84
C VAL A 41 56.03 -43.16 22.53
N GLY A 42 56.62 -44.30 22.15
CA GLY A 42 56.27 -45.02 20.93
C GLY A 42 57.17 -44.71 19.73
N GLY A 43 58.13 -43.79 19.88
CA GLY A 43 59.15 -43.41 18.90
C GLY A 43 60.01 -42.25 19.41
N THR A 44 61.12 -41.94 18.75
CA THR A 44 62.04 -40.86 19.15
C THR A 44 61.37 -39.49 19.12
N ASP A 45 61.39 -38.75 20.23
CA ASP A 45 60.83 -37.38 20.33
C ASP A 45 59.39 -37.27 19.81
N THR A 46 58.58 -38.31 20.05
CA THR A 46 57.14 -38.32 19.70
C THR A 46 56.34 -37.33 20.54
N GLY A 47 56.80 -37.07 21.76
CA GLY A 47 56.21 -36.14 22.71
C GLY A 47 54.93 -36.65 23.37
N ALA A 48 54.63 -36.08 24.53
CA ALA A 48 53.46 -36.45 25.31
C ALA A 48 52.89 -35.27 26.10
N VAL A 49 51.57 -35.29 26.30
CA VAL A 49 50.84 -34.40 27.21
C VAL A 49 50.02 -35.22 28.19
N TYR A 50 50.15 -34.88 29.46
CA TYR A 50 49.55 -35.60 30.57
C TYR A 50 48.58 -34.71 31.33
N LEU A 51 47.41 -35.24 31.68
CA LEU A 51 46.51 -34.63 32.65
C LEU A 51 46.64 -35.38 33.98
N PHE A 52 46.93 -34.67 35.07
CA PHE A 52 47.01 -35.21 36.41
C PHE A 52 45.92 -34.64 37.32
N ASN A 53 45.48 -35.44 38.28
CA ASN A 53 44.71 -34.94 39.40
C ASN A 53 45.60 -34.04 40.28
N GLY A 54 45.27 -32.75 40.41
CA GLY A 54 46.12 -31.81 41.14
C GLY A 54 46.13 -31.99 42.66
N ALA A 55 45.20 -32.78 43.22
CA ALA A 55 45.16 -33.09 44.66
C ALA A 55 45.90 -34.40 45.02
N THR A 56 45.92 -35.38 44.11
CA THR A 56 46.48 -36.72 44.38
C THR A 56 47.73 -37.06 43.56
N GLY A 57 48.02 -36.33 42.49
CA GLY A 57 49.13 -36.62 41.58
C GLY A 57 48.88 -37.81 40.64
N VAL A 58 47.66 -38.38 40.66
CA VAL A 58 47.29 -39.53 39.82
C VAL A 58 47.11 -39.10 38.37
N LEU A 59 47.69 -39.85 37.44
CA LEU A 59 47.52 -39.67 35.99
C LEU A 59 46.06 -39.95 35.59
N ILE A 60 45.44 -39.00 34.89
CA ILE A 60 44.07 -39.08 34.38
C ILE A 60 44.07 -39.43 32.88
N SER A 61 44.87 -38.74 32.08
CA SER A 61 44.88 -38.89 30.62
C SER A 61 46.29 -38.72 30.04
N GLN A 62 46.50 -39.28 28.85
CA GLN A 62 47.76 -39.17 28.11
C GLN A 62 47.49 -39.05 26.61
N LEU A 63 48.00 -37.97 26.00
CA LEU A 63 48.03 -37.73 24.55
C LEU A 63 49.48 -37.88 24.06
N VAL A 64 49.71 -38.57 22.94
CA VAL A 64 51.05 -38.86 22.40
C VAL A 64 51.13 -38.73 20.88
N GLY A 65 52.33 -38.52 20.35
CA GLY A 65 52.63 -38.66 18.93
C GLY A 65 52.73 -40.13 18.49
N SER A 66 52.88 -40.34 17.18
CA SER A 66 53.15 -41.65 16.57
C SER A 66 54.40 -41.70 15.72
N THR A 67 54.88 -40.54 15.26
CA THR A 67 56.01 -40.41 14.34
C THR A 67 57.18 -39.72 15.04
N ALA A 68 58.41 -40.02 14.60
CA ALA A 68 59.58 -39.42 15.20
C ALA A 68 59.61 -37.90 14.97
N ASN A 69 59.88 -37.13 16.02
CA ASN A 69 59.84 -35.66 16.04
C ASN A 69 58.44 -35.02 15.98
N ASP A 70 57.36 -35.77 16.24
CA ASP A 70 56.02 -35.19 16.39
C ASP A 70 55.94 -34.10 17.48
N LYS A 71 56.79 -34.24 18.51
CA LYS A 71 56.96 -33.30 19.62
C LYS A 71 55.64 -32.78 20.21
N VAL A 72 54.72 -33.70 20.46
CA VAL A 72 53.37 -33.34 20.94
C VAL A 72 53.45 -32.51 22.23
N GLY A 73 52.91 -31.29 22.17
CA GLY A 73 52.87 -30.34 23.29
C GLY A 73 54.01 -29.31 23.37
N GLU A 74 54.94 -29.24 22.41
CA GLU A 74 56.08 -28.30 22.45
C GLU A 74 55.69 -26.81 22.50
N TYR A 75 54.54 -26.44 21.92
CA TYR A 75 54.10 -25.04 21.87
C TYR A 75 53.14 -24.69 23.02
N GLY A 76 53.15 -25.52 24.06
CA GLY A 76 52.46 -25.31 25.31
C GLY A 76 50.95 -25.56 25.25
N ILE A 77 50.28 -25.04 26.28
CA ILE A 77 48.87 -25.26 26.59
C ILE A 77 48.17 -23.92 26.75
N THR A 78 47.02 -23.76 26.09
CA THR A 78 46.11 -22.64 26.33
C THR A 78 44.97 -23.11 27.23
N GLU A 79 44.87 -22.59 28.45
CA GLU A 79 43.69 -22.81 29.31
C GLU A 79 42.50 -21.99 28.80
N LEU A 80 41.31 -22.58 28.84
CA LEU A 80 40.04 -21.93 28.53
C LEU A 80 39.29 -21.61 29.83
N SER A 81 38.45 -20.57 29.82
CA SER A 81 37.64 -20.20 30.98
C SER A 81 36.61 -21.27 31.39
N THR A 82 36.34 -22.25 30.52
CA THR A 82 35.55 -23.45 30.81
C THR A 82 36.26 -24.45 31.72
N GLY A 83 37.55 -24.23 32.00
CA GLY A 83 38.45 -25.16 32.68
C GLY A 83 39.00 -26.28 31.79
N ASN A 84 38.67 -26.26 30.50
CA ASN A 84 39.27 -27.11 29.48
C ASN A 84 40.57 -26.49 28.94
N TYR A 85 41.28 -27.19 28.07
CA TYR A 85 42.58 -26.74 27.55
C TYR A 85 42.80 -27.14 26.09
N VAL A 86 43.72 -26.44 25.43
CA VAL A 86 44.10 -26.69 24.04
C VAL A 86 45.61 -26.92 23.94
N VAL A 87 46.00 -28.02 23.32
CA VAL A 87 47.39 -28.44 23.11
C VAL A 87 47.84 -28.08 21.70
N ARG A 88 49.01 -27.47 21.57
CA ARG A 88 49.60 -27.13 20.26
C ARG A 88 50.80 -28.02 19.95
N SER A 89 50.78 -28.65 18.77
CA SER A 89 51.81 -29.56 18.28
C SER A 89 52.10 -29.29 16.79
N PRO A 90 52.64 -28.10 16.45
CA PRO A 90 52.78 -27.69 15.04
C PRO A 90 53.80 -28.51 14.24
N PHE A 91 54.69 -29.28 14.89
CA PHE A 91 55.63 -30.19 14.22
C PHE A 91 55.14 -31.63 14.12
N TRP A 92 53.88 -31.90 14.49
CA TRP A 92 53.29 -33.22 14.32
C TRP A 92 53.22 -33.63 12.84
N ASP A 93 53.62 -34.87 12.54
CA ASP A 93 53.63 -35.44 11.19
C ASP A 93 52.34 -36.22 10.90
N ASN A 94 51.69 -35.92 9.77
CA ASN A 94 50.53 -36.69 9.31
C ASN A 94 50.97 -37.87 8.45
N GLY A 95 51.53 -38.90 9.09
CA GLY A 95 52.08 -40.07 8.39
C GLY A 95 53.38 -39.72 7.66
N SER A 96 53.34 -39.56 6.33
CA SER A 96 54.52 -39.15 5.54
C SER A 96 54.62 -37.64 5.33
N GLU A 97 53.57 -36.88 5.67
CA GLU A 97 53.55 -35.44 5.53
C GLU A 97 54.18 -34.79 6.76
N ALA A 98 55.43 -34.35 6.61
CA ALA A 98 56.21 -33.79 7.71
C ALA A 98 55.66 -32.43 8.14
N GLU A 99 55.59 -32.18 9.45
CA GLU A 99 55.21 -30.88 10.02
C GLU A 99 53.84 -30.40 9.52
N ALA A 100 52.90 -31.34 9.34
CA ALA A 100 51.51 -31.02 9.03
C ALA A 100 50.87 -30.21 10.18
N GLY A 101 51.30 -30.48 11.41
CA GLY A 101 50.88 -29.84 12.63
C GLY A 101 49.52 -30.30 13.12
N ALA A 102 49.30 -30.15 14.43
CA ALA A 102 48.08 -30.53 15.10
C ALA A 102 47.73 -29.60 16.27
N VAL A 103 46.44 -29.39 16.48
CA VAL A 103 45.87 -28.77 17.68
C VAL A 103 44.83 -29.69 18.30
N THR A 104 44.98 -29.98 19.58
CA THR A 104 44.13 -30.97 20.28
C THR A 104 43.39 -30.31 21.42
N PHE A 105 42.07 -30.45 21.44
CA PHE A 105 41.24 -30.07 22.57
C PHE A 105 41.32 -31.13 23.67
N GLY A 106 41.49 -30.70 24.92
CA GLY A 106 41.47 -31.54 26.10
C GLY A 106 40.41 -31.08 27.10
N ASN A 107 39.54 -32.00 27.50
CA ASN A 107 38.59 -31.73 28.58
C ASN A 107 39.34 -31.63 29.92
N GLY A 108 39.09 -30.61 30.73
CA GLY A 108 39.82 -30.38 31.97
C GLY A 108 39.60 -31.43 33.07
N THR A 109 38.63 -32.33 32.89
CA THR A 109 38.31 -33.41 33.83
C THR A 109 38.76 -34.78 33.31
N THR A 110 38.54 -35.09 32.03
CA THR A 110 38.88 -36.40 31.43
C THR A 110 40.14 -36.37 30.58
N GLY A 111 40.59 -35.18 30.19
CA GLY A 111 41.73 -34.93 29.32
C GLY A 111 41.55 -35.35 27.88
N ALA A 112 42.62 -35.20 27.09
CA ALA A 112 42.77 -35.80 25.78
C ALA A 112 43.55 -37.12 25.92
N SER A 113 43.14 -38.16 25.20
CA SER A 113 43.76 -39.49 25.28
C SER A 113 44.05 -40.09 23.90
N GLY A 114 45.14 -40.86 23.83
CA GLY A 114 45.52 -41.65 22.66
C GLY A 114 46.55 -40.96 21.77
N VAL A 115 46.67 -41.46 20.55
CA VAL A 115 47.58 -40.92 19.52
C VAL A 115 46.90 -39.73 18.82
N VAL A 116 47.65 -38.67 18.55
CA VAL A 116 47.18 -37.51 17.76
C VAL A 116 46.77 -37.96 16.35
N SER A 117 45.58 -37.55 15.91
CA SER A 117 45.03 -37.87 14.59
C SER A 117 43.89 -36.92 14.22
N ALA A 118 43.40 -36.97 12.98
CA ALA A 118 42.21 -36.21 12.58
C ALA A 118 40.93 -36.58 13.36
N ALA A 119 40.91 -37.70 14.11
CA ALA A 119 39.75 -38.13 14.89
C ALA A 119 39.60 -37.40 16.23
N ASN A 120 40.70 -36.87 16.79
CA ASN A 120 40.74 -36.20 18.09
C ASN A 120 41.40 -34.82 18.04
N SER A 121 42.01 -34.45 16.92
CA SER A 121 42.76 -33.20 16.74
C SER A 121 42.40 -32.53 15.42
N LEU A 122 42.53 -31.21 15.38
CA LEU A 122 42.56 -30.44 14.15
C LEU A 122 43.95 -30.58 13.54
N VAL A 123 44.06 -31.09 12.32
CA VAL A 123 45.36 -31.45 11.71
C VAL A 123 45.53 -30.91 10.29
N GLY A 124 46.78 -30.72 9.88
CA GLY A 124 47.12 -30.50 8.47
C GLY A 124 47.11 -31.78 7.66
N SER A 125 46.93 -31.68 6.34
CA SER A 125 47.05 -32.80 5.38
C SER A 125 48.23 -32.71 4.43
N ASN A 126 49.02 -31.63 4.51
CA ASN A 126 50.15 -31.37 3.62
C ASN A 126 51.38 -31.05 4.47
N SER A 127 52.56 -31.40 3.97
CA SER A 127 53.83 -31.05 4.59
C SER A 127 53.98 -29.55 4.84
N SER A 128 54.65 -29.16 5.92
CA SER A 128 54.90 -27.76 6.30
C SER A 128 53.64 -26.90 6.44
N SER A 129 52.52 -27.50 6.87
CA SER A 129 51.28 -26.77 7.15
C SER A 129 51.28 -26.14 8.54
N TYR A 130 52.07 -26.68 9.47
CA TYR A 130 52.27 -26.15 10.82
C TYR A 130 50.97 -25.73 11.54
N VAL A 131 49.93 -26.55 11.49
CA VAL A 131 48.63 -26.23 12.10
C VAL A 131 48.80 -25.88 13.58
N GLY A 132 48.29 -24.70 13.96
CA GLY A 132 48.40 -24.13 15.30
C GLY A 132 49.71 -23.40 15.62
N PHE A 133 50.66 -23.26 14.69
CA PHE A 133 51.94 -22.60 14.95
C PHE A 133 51.83 -21.11 15.33
N HIS A 134 50.79 -20.43 14.86
CA HIS A 134 50.61 -18.98 15.10
C HIS A 134 49.79 -18.67 16.35
N GLY A 135 49.35 -19.70 17.08
CA GLY A 135 48.72 -19.55 18.39
C GLY A 135 47.27 -20.00 18.42
N VAL A 136 46.70 -19.86 19.62
CA VAL A 136 45.29 -20.09 19.92
C VAL A 136 44.80 -18.90 20.73
N THR A 137 43.78 -18.21 20.22
CA THR A 137 43.11 -17.11 20.92
C THR A 137 41.93 -17.67 21.69
N ALA A 138 41.98 -17.63 23.02
CA ALA A 138 40.83 -17.94 23.87
C ALA A 138 39.82 -16.77 23.82
N LEU A 139 38.54 -17.09 23.67
CA LEU A 139 37.45 -16.13 23.62
C LEU A 139 36.83 -15.95 25.02
N THR A 140 36.21 -14.80 25.28
CA THR A 140 35.62 -14.49 26.59
C THR A 140 34.43 -15.39 26.94
N ASN A 141 33.77 -15.98 25.94
CA ASN A 141 32.69 -16.96 26.11
C ASN A 141 33.19 -18.40 26.38
N GLY A 142 34.51 -18.61 26.44
CA GLY A 142 35.13 -19.90 26.74
C GLY A 142 35.46 -20.76 25.52
N ASN A 143 35.08 -20.34 24.32
CA ASN A 143 35.50 -20.95 23.06
C ASN A 143 36.90 -20.49 22.66
N TYR A 144 37.44 -20.97 21.53
CA TYR A 144 38.77 -20.61 21.08
C TYR A 144 38.91 -20.56 19.55
N VAL A 145 39.96 -19.90 19.08
CA VAL A 145 40.28 -19.78 17.65
C VAL A 145 41.72 -20.20 17.42
N VAL A 146 41.92 -21.15 16.51
CA VAL A 146 43.23 -21.67 16.13
C VAL A 146 43.76 -20.90 14.93
N ILE A 147 44.99 -20.39 15.03
CA ILE A 147 45.65 -19.62 13.97
C ILE A 147 46.73 -20.49 13.32
N SER A 148 46.57 -20.74 12.02
CA SER A 148 47.46 -21.58 11.21
C SER A 148 47.86 -20.83 9.95
N ALA A 149 48.49 -19.66 10.09
CA ALA A 149 48.80 -18.79 8.96
C ALA A 149 49.77 -19.41 7.91
N SER A 150 50.58 -20.39 8.30
CA SER A 150 51.42 -21.16 7.36
C SER A 150 50.73 -22.39 6.74
N TRP A 151 49.43 -22.59 6.98
CA TRP A 151 48.71 -23.75 6.45
C TRP A 151 48.72 -23.76 4.91
N SER A 152 48.90 -24.95 4.35
CA SER A 152 49.00 -25.19 2.91
C SER A 152 47.79 -25.97 2.38
N ASN A 153 47.17 -25.49 1.30
CA ASN A 153 45.94 -26.08 0.73
C ASN A 153 46.21 -27.19 -0.30
N GLY A 154 47.46 -27.65 -0.41
CA GLY A 154 47.92 -28.64 -1.39
C GLY A 154 48.27 -28.07 -2.76
N SER A 155 47.80 -26.87 -3.11
CA SER A 155 48.20 -26.16 -4.34
C SER A 155 49.24 -25.07 -4.06
N PHE A 156 49.08 -24.37 -2.94
CA PHE A 156 49.96 -23.29 -2.52
C PHE A 156 50.40 -23.46 -1.07
N PHE A 157 51.60 -22.96 -0.78
CA PHE A 157 52.15 -22.88 0.58
C PHE A 157 51.70 -21.58 1.26
N SER A 158 51.54 -21.63 2.59
CA SER A 158 51.23 -20.46 3.43
C SER A 158 50.01 -19.65 2.96
N VAL A 159 48.97 -20.37 2.56
CA VAL A 159 47.65 -19.78 2.22
C VAL A 159 46.95 -19.32 3.50
N GLY A 160 47.25 -20.00 4.61
CA GLY A 160 46.76 -19.68 5.94
C GLY A 160 45.34 -20.19 6.20
N ALA A 161 45.09 -20.45 7.48
CA ALA A 161 43.79 -20.91 7.96
C ALA A 161 43.53 -20.42 9.39
N VAL A 162 42.29 -20.02 9.65
CA VAL A 162 41.78 -19.70 10.98
C VAL A 162 40.57 -20.59 11.28
N THR A 163 40.61 -21.32 12.39
CA THR A 163 39.59 -22.34 12.72
C THR A 163 38.97 -22.07 14.07
N PHE A 164 37.65 -21.99 14.12
CA PHE A 164 36.91 -21.90 15.37
C PHE A 164 36.85 -23.27 16.07
N GLY A 165 36.97 -23.26 17.40
CA GLY A 165 36.80 -24.43 18.25
C GLY A 165 35.85 -24.15 19.42
N ASP A 166 34.91 -25.07 19.62
CA ASP A 166 33.99 -25.04 20.75
C ASP A 166 34.76 -25.39 22.04
N GLY A 167 34.61 -24.59 23.09
CA GLY A 167 35.32 -24.72 24.36
C GLY A 167 34.86 -25.88 25.25
N ILE A 168 33.84 -26.61 24.84
CA ILE A 168 33.27 -27.78 25.52
C ILE A 168 33.53 -29.07 24.74
N THR A 169 33.33 -29.06 23.41
CA THR A 169 33.51 -30.26 22.57
C THR A 169 34.80 -30.27 21.76
N GLY A 170 35.45 -29.11 21.57
CA GLY A 170 36.64 -28.95 20.74
C GLY A 170 36.34 -28.89 19.24
N VAL A 171 37.43 -28.88 18.46
CA VAL A 171 37.41 -29.08 17.00
C VAL A 171 38.42 -30.17 16.61
N SER A 172 38.02 -31.01 15.67
CA SER A 172 38.87 -32.07 15.10
C SER A 172 38.59 -32.25 13.61
N GLY A 173 39.52 -32.91 12.92
CA GLY A 173 39.45 -33.17 11.48
C GLY A 173 40.59 -32.48 10.73
N VAL A 174 40.58 -32.62 9.40
CA VAL A 174 41.56 -31.97 8.53
C VAL A 174 41.11 -30.52 8.28
N VAL A 175 42.05 -29.56 8.34
CA VAL A 175 41.80 -28.16 7.99
C VAL A 175 41.38 -28.05 6.52
N SER A 176 40.30 -27.32 6.25
CA SER A 176 39.76 -27.08 4.90
C SER A 176 38.85 -25.86 4.88
N ALA A 177 38.42 -25.41 3.71
CA ALA A 177 37.41 -24.34 3.60
C ALA A 177 36.04 -24.71 4.21
N ALA A 178 35.79 -25.99 4.52
CA ALA A 178 34.52 -26.43 5.10
C ALA A 178 34.43 -26.19 6.62
N ASN A 179 35.57 -26.07 7.31
CA ASN A 179 35.65 -25.88 8.76
C ASN A 179 36.54 -24.70 9.18
N SER A 180 37.25 -24.08 8.25
CA SER A 180 38.18 -22.99 8.50
C SER A 180 37.99 -21.85 7.51
N LEU A 181 38.28 -20.63 7.94
CA LEU A 181 38.49 -19.49 7.05
C LEU A 181 39.89 -19.64 6.43
N VAL A 182 39.98 -19.71 5.11
CA VAL A 182 41.24 -19.99 4.40
C VAL A 182 41.49 -18.99 3.28
N GLY A 183 42.75 -18.80 2.92
CA GLY A 183 43.11 -18.10 1.68
C GLY A 183 42.89 -18.96 0.43
N SER A 184 43.10 -18.36 -0.73
CA SER A 184 43.08 -19.02 -2.04
C SER A 184 44.43 -18.99 -2.76
N THR A 185 45.31 -18.05 -2.40
CA THR A 185 46.56 -17.75 -3.09
C THR A 185 47.76 -17.95 -2.18
N GLY A 186 48.92 -18.27 -2.77
CA GLY A 186 50.15 -18.42 -2.00
C GLY A 186 50.51 -17.10 -1.32
N SER A 187 50.94 -17.17 -0.06
CA SER A 187 51.25 -16.01 0.78
C SER A 187 50.04 -15.18 1.24
N ASP A 188 48.81 -15.66 1.07
CA ASP A 188 47.64 -15.03 1.70
C ASP A 188 47.78 -14.95 3.23
N ASN A 189 48.47 -15.93 3.84
CA ASN A 189 48.79 -15.97 5.27
C ASN A 189 47.60 -15.63 6.18
N VAL A 190 46.39 -16.11 5.86
CA VAL A 190 45.15 -15.74 6.59
C VAL A 190 45.32 -15.93 8.10
N GLY A 191 45.08 -14.85 8.85
CA GLY A 191 45.19 -14.78 10.31
C GLY A 191 46.59 -14.50 10.88
N LEU A 192 47.63 -14.34 10.05
CA LEU A 192 49.00 -14.04 10.50
C LEU A 192 49.09 -12.81 11.40
N TYR A 193 48.25 -11.81 11.10
CA TYR A 193 48.26 -10.51 11.75
C TYR A 193 47.29 -10.41 12.92
N GLY A 194 46.80 -11.58 13.37
CA GLY A 194 46.11 -11.74 14.64
C GLY A 194 44.62 -11.99 14.52
N VAL A 195 44.09 -12.46 15.64
CA VAL A 195 42.66 -12.61 15.89
C VAL A 195 42.33 -11.78 17.13
N THR A 196 41.50 -10.77 16.95
CA THR A 196 41.02 -9.91 18.05
C THR A 196 39.78 -10.54 18.65
N ALA A 197 39.86 -11.01 19.90
CA ALA A 197 38.69 -11.45 20.64
C ALA A 197 37.91 -10.22 21.11
N LEU A 198 36.60 -10.22 20.89
CA LEU A 198 35.69 -9.18 21.37
C LEU A 198 35.10 -9.59 22.74
N ALA A 199 34.81 -8.61 23.58
CA ALA A 199 34.23 -8.78 24.90
C ALA A 199 32.88 -9.53 24.87
N ASN A 200 32.12 -9.39 23.78
CA ASN A 200 30.86 -10.09 23.56
C ASN A 200 31.03 -11.59 23.20
N GLY A 201 32.26 -12.08 23.11
CA GLY A 201 32.60 -13.48 22.83
C GLY A 201 32.82 -13.79 21.35
N ASN A 202 32.59 -12.84 20.43
CA ASN A 202 32.92 -12.98 19.01
C ASN A 202 34.40 -12.63 18.74
N TYR A 203 34.83 -12.71 17.48
CA TYR A 203 36.22 -12.40 17.11
C TYR A 203 36.33 -11.79 15.71
N VAL A 204 37.47 -11.15 15.44
CA VAL A 204 37.79 -10.55 14.15
C VAL A 204 39.16 -11.05 13.69
N VAL A 205 39.23 -11.59 12.48
CA VAL A 205 40.46 -12.08 11.85
C VAL A 205 41.04 -10.96 10.99
N ASN A 206 42.31 -10.60 11.24
CA ASN A 206 43.02 -9.63 10.43
C ASN A 206 43.99 -10.32 9.45
N SER A 207 43.80 -10.05 8.16
CA SER A 207 44.62 -10.57 7.06
C SER A 207 44.99 -9.41 6.13
N TYR A 208 45.61 -8.36 6.65
CA TYR A 208 45.85 -7.12 5.90
C TYR A 208 46.73 -7.28 4.65
N ALA A 209 47.55 -8.35 4.54
CA ALA A 209 48.34 -8.65 3.34
C ALA A 209 47.67 -9.67 2.40
N TRP A 210 46.38 -9.95 2.59
CA TRP A 210 45.63 -10.90 1.76
C TRP A 210 45.51 -10.43 0.30
N GLU A 211 45.56 -11.38 -0.64
CA GLU A 211 45.53 -11.12 -2.08
C GLU A 211 44.11 -11.24 -2.67
N ASN A 212 43.62 -10.20 -3.34
CA ASN A 212 42.30 -10.24 -3.99
C ASN A 212 42.42 -10.66 -5.46
N GLY A 213 42.69 -11.95 -5.67
CA GLY A 213 42.89 -12.51 -7.01
C GLY A 213 44.21 -12.05 -7.63
N ALA A 214 44.16 -11.04 -8.50
CA ALA A 214 45.35 -10.44 -9.12
C ALA A 214 45.78 -9.13 -8.44
N VAL A 215 45.00 -8.62 -7.50
CA VAL A 215 45.28 -7.38 -6.79
C VAL A 215 46.16 -7.68 -5.59
N ALA A 216 47.41 -7.20 -5.66
CA ALA A 216 48.42 -7.47 -4.65
C ALA A 216 48.13 -6.73 -3.34
N ASN A 217 48.27 -7.38 -2.18
CA ASN A 217 48.12 -6.80 -0.85
C ASN A 217 46.81 -5.98 -0.65
N ALA A 218 45.70 -6.45 -1.21
CA ALA A 218 44.40 -5.79 -1.06
C ALA A 218 43.94 -5.75 0.42
N GLY A 219 44.30 -6.79 1.17
CA GLY A 219 43.93 -6.95 2.57
C GLY A 219 42.48 -7.38 2.80
N ALA A 220 42.27 -8.03 3.93
CA ALA A 220 40.96 -8.51 4.34
C ALA A 220 40.80 -8.53 5.86
N VAL A 221 39.60 -8.15 6.32
CA VAL A 221 39.16 -8.31 7.70
C VAL A 221 37.87 -9.11 7.74
N THR A 222 37.85 -10.18 8.54
CA THR A 222 36.74 -11.14 8.58
C THR A 222 36.16 -11.22 9.98
N PHE A 223 34.85 -11.01 10.09
CA PHE A 223 34.12 -11.26 11.34
C PHE A 223 33.89 -12.76 11.56
N GLY A 224 34.11 -13.23 12.78
CA GLY A 224 33.81 -14.58 13.23
C GLY A 224 32.83 -14.58 14.38
N ASN A 225 31.71 -15.30 14.21
CA ASN A 225 30.77 -15.54 15.29
C ASN A 225 31.40 -16.49 16.32
N GLY A 226 31.42 -16.10 17.58
CA GLY A 226 32.05 -16.85 18.68
C GLY A 226 31.32 -18.11 19.11
N MET A 227 30.17 -18.43 18.52
CA MET A 227 29.40 -19.65 18.75
C MET A 227 29.50 -20.63 17.58
N THR A 228 29.48 -20.13 16.34
CA THR A 228 29.47 -20.96 15.13
C THR A 228 30.77 -20.91 14.32
N GLY A 229 31.63 -19.94 14.59
CA GLY A 229 32.82 -19.64 13.79
C GLY A 229 32.53 -18.95 12.46
N VAL A 230 33.58 -18.87 11.64
CA VAL A 230 33.53 -18.51 10.22
C VAL A 230 34.37 -19.50 9.43
N SER A 231 33.88 -19.90 8.26
CA SER A 231 34.57 -20.83 7.35
C SER A 231 34.35 -20.43 5.89
N GLY A 232 35.20 -20.94 5.01
CA GLY A 232 35.18 -20.66 3.57
C GLY A 232 36.43 -19.93 3.11
N VAL A 233 36.51 -19.67 1.81
CA VAL A 233 37.59 -18.87 1.23
C VAL A 233 37.31 -17.39 1.51
N VAL A 234 38.34 -16.62 1.88
CA VAL A 234 38.23 -15.15 2.05
C VAL A 234 37.72 -14.51 0.75
N SER A 235 36.69 -13.66 0.85
CA SER A 235 36.13 -12.92 -0.28
C SER A 235 35.29 -11.73 0.21
N ALA A 236 34.86 -10.87 -0.72
CA ALA A 236 33.92 -9.77 -0.41
C ALA A 236 32.55 -10.25 0.13
N THR A 237 32.22 -11.55 0.05
CA THR A 237 30.96 -12.08 0.60
C THR A 237 31.02 -12.31 2.10
N ASN A 238 32.20 -12.61 2.67
CA ASN A 238 32.37 -12.91 4.09
C ASN A 238 33.33 -11.96 4.81
N SER A 239 34.06 -11.12 4.07
CA SER A 239 35.11 -10.25 4.60
C SER A 239 34.97 -8.85 4.01
N LEU A 240 35.43 -7.85 4.77
CA LEU A 240 35.73 -6.53 4.24
C LEU A 240 37.06 -6.62 3.50
N VAL A 241 37.10 -6.29 2.21
CA VAL A 241 38.29 -6.45 1.37
C VAL A 241 38.62 -5.18 0.60
N GLY A 242 39.92 -4.99 0.31
CA GLY A 242 40.39 -3.98 -0.63
C GLY A 242 40.07 -4.36 -2.08
N SER A 243 40.14 -3.36 -2.96
CA SER A 243 39.96 -3.50 -4.40
C SER A 243 41.15 -3.02 -5.23
N THR A 244 42.12 -2.38 -4.60
CA THR A 244 43.29 -1.75 -5.21
C THR A 244 44.59 -2.32 -4.63
N GLU A 245 45.67 -2.22 -5.41
CA GLU A 245 46.97 -2.77 -5.01
C GLU A 245 47.51 -2.01 -3.80
N SER A 246 47.91 -2.73 -2.76
CA SER A 246 48.40 -2.15 -1.50
C SER A 246 47.36 -1.39 -0.65
N ASP A 247 46.06 -1.62 -0.86
CA ASP A 247 45.01 -1.10 0.03
C ASP A 247 45.21 -1.50 1.50
N LEU A 248 45.83 -2.68 1.73
CA LEU A 248 46.21 -3.21 3.04
C LEU A 248 45.09 -3.09 4.09
N VAL A 249 43.86 -3.47 3.72
CA VAL A 249 42.68 -3.30 4.59
C VAL A 249 42.90 -3.96 5.96
N GLY A 250 42.85 -3.15 7.02
CA GLY A 250 43.07 -3.59 8.41
C GLY A 250 44.51 -3.53 8.92
N GLU A 251 45.47 -2.96 8.19
CA GLU A 251 46.90 -2.92 8.57
C GLU A 251 47.14 -2.32 9.96
N ASP A 252 46.47 -1.21 10.29
CA ASP A 252 46.61 -0.55 11.59
C ASP A 252 45.72 -1.22 12.67
N GLY A 253 45.13 -2.38 12.36
CA GLY A 253 44.48 -3.27 13.31
C GLY A 253 43.02 -2.96 13.62
N ILE A 254 42.51 -3.69 14.62
CA ILE A 254 41.10 -3.68 15.03
C ILE A 254 40.98 -2.96 16.37
N THR A 255 40.12 -1.95 16.45
CA THR A 255 39.81 -1.27 17.72
C THR A 255 38.45 -1.72 18.21
N GLU A 256 38.41 -2.46 19.32
CA GLU A 256 37.15 -2.76 19.99
C GLU A 256 36.56 -1.51 20.66
N LEU A 257 35.25 -1.36 20.52
CA LEU A 257 34.45 -0.30 21.12
C LEU A 257 33.82 -0.81 22.42
N SER A 258 33.50 0.10 23.34
CA SER A 258 32.87 -0.25 24.62
C SER A 258 31.50 -0.92 24.49
N SER A 259 30.85 -0.76 23.34
CA SER A 259 29.60 -1.42 22.94
C SER A 259 29.77 -2.90 22.56
N GLY A 260 31.00 -3.39 22.38
CA GLY A 260 31.31 -4.70 21.82
C GLY A 260 31.34 -4.73 20.29
N ASN A 261 31.13 -3.60 19.62
CA ASN A 261 31.39 -3.41 18.19
C ASN A 261 32.89 -3.13 17.96
N TYR A 262 33.32 -2.99 16.71
CA TYR A 262 34.73 -2.75 16.39
C TYR A 262 34.92 -1.78 15.22
N LEU A 263 36.11 -1.21 15.12
CA LEU A 263 36.53 -0.37 14.00
C LEU A 263 37.73 -1.03 13.30
N VAL A 264 37.69 -1.04 11.97
CA VAL A 264 38.79 -1.46 11.10
C VAL A 264 39.49 -0.21 10.59
N ARG A 265 40.80 -0.11 10.80
CA ARG A 265 41.62 1.01 10.32
C ARG A 265 42.46 0.55 9.12
N SER A 266 42.34 1.28 8.01
CA SER A 266 43.00 0.98 6.74
C SER A 266 43.70 2.24 6.21
N PRO A 267 44.87 2.61 6.76
CA PRO A 267 45.53 3.88 6.43
C PRO A 267 46.02 3.97 4.98
N PHE A 268 46.25 2.84 4.33
CA PHE A 268 46.78 2.74 2.96
C PHE A 268 45.71 2.47 1.90
N TRP A 269 44.42 2.62 2.26
CA TRP A 269 43.35 2.36 1.31
C TRP A 269 43.26 3.46 0.24
N ASP A 270 43.17 3.05 -1.03
CA ASP A 270 43.02 3.96 -2.18
C ASP A 270 41.55 4.19 -2.54
N ASN A 271 41.13 5.44 -2.74
CA ASN A 271 39.76 5.78 -3.15
C ASN A 271 39.57 5.85 -4.68
N GLY A 272 40.61 5.55 -5.44
CA GLY A 272 40.63 5.58 -6.91
C GLY A 272 41.09 6.91 -7.52
N SER A 273 40.96 8.04 -6.82
CA SER A 273 41.54 9.33 -7.23
C SER A 273 42.87 9.61 -6.54
N GLU A 274 42.99 9.21 -5.28
CA GLU A 274 44.15 9.42 -4.41
C GLU A 274 44.71 8.10 -3.91
N THR A 275 46.05 8.04 -3.82
CA THR A 275 46.78 6.93 -3.20
C THR A 275 46.86 7.12 -1.69
N ASP A 276 46.66 6.07 -0.90
CA ASP A 276 46.68 6.08 0.56
C ASP A 276 45.71 7.12 1.19
N ALA A 277 44.50 7.25 0.61
CA ALA A 277 43.46 8.15 1.12
C ALA A 277 43.03 7.81 2.57
N GLY A 278 43.14 6.52 2.91
CA GLY A 278 42.84 6.01 4.25
C GLY A 278 41.34 5.82 4.50
N ALA A 279 41.01 4.84 5.33
CA ALA A 279 39.62 4.55 5.70
C ALA A 279 39.48 4.02 7.13
N VAL A 280 38.33 4.35 7.76
CA VAL A 280 37.85 3.74 9.00
C VAL A 280 36.48 3.12 8.75
N THR A 281 36.38 1.82 8.99
CA THR A 281 35.14 1.06 8.77
C THR A 281 34.55 0.63 10.10
N PHE A 282 33.25 0.87 10.29
CA PHE A 282 32.53 0.34 11.43
C PHE A 282 32.12 -1.12 11.18
N GLY A 283 32.44 -1.99 12.13
CA GLY A 283 32.02 -3.38 12.17
C GLY A 283 31.07 -3.63 13.33
N ASN A 284 29.87 -4.12 13.03
CA ASN A 284 28.95 -4.57 14.06
C ASN A 284 29.52 -5.84 14.73
N GLY A 285 29.66 -5.84 16.04
CA GLY A 285 30.26 -6.94 16.81
C GLY A 285 29.43 -8.21 16.85
N THR A 286 28.21 -8.22 16.30
CA THR A 286 27.30 -9.37 16.21
C THR A 286 27.12 -9.89 14.79
N THR A 287 27.06 -9.01 13.80
CA THR A 287 26.84 -9.37 12.38
C THR A 287 28.07 -9.20 11.50
N GLY A 288 29.08 -8.47 11.96
CA GLY A 288 30.28 -8.13 11.21
C GLY A 288 30.07 -7.01 10.19
N VAL A 289 31.08 -6.85 9.33
CA VAL A 289 31.06 -6.05 8.11
C VAL A 289 31.72 -6.86 6.99
N SER A 290 31.15 -6.81 5.78
CA SER A 290 31.66 -7.50 4.60
C SER A 290 31.37 -6.71 3.34
N GLY A 291 32.12 -6.97 2.27
CA GLY A 291 32.01 -6.28 1.00
C GLY A 291 33.34 -5.64 0.60
N ARG A 292 33.32 -4.93 -0.52
CA ARG A 292 34.44 -4.05 -0.88
C ARG A 292 34.43 -2.81 0.01
N LEU A 293 35.59 -2.35 0.44
CA LEU A 293 35.72 -1.08 1.13
C LEU A 293 35.44 0.06 0.12
N THR A 294 34.54 0.98 0.48
CA THR A 294 34.13 2.13 -0.33
C THR A 294 33.71 3.30 0.58
N SER A 295 33.52 4.50 0.03
CA SER A 295 32.93 5.64 0.77
C SER A 295 31.50 5.39 1.26
N ASN A 296 30.79 4.38 0.73
CA ASN A 296 29.42 4.05 1.16
C ASN A 296 29.35 3.28 2.47
N ASN A 297 30.41 2.55 2.85
CA ASN A 297 30.43 1.69 4.04
C ASN A 297 31.54 2.05 5.03
N SER A 298 32.42 2.97 4.65
CA SER A 298 33.56 3.40 5.44
C SER A 298 33.66 4.91 5.37
N VAL A 299 34.15 5.50 6.45
CA VAL A 299 34.58 6.89 6.40
C VAL A 299 35.98 6.92 5.80
N THR A 300 36.10 7.61 4.68
CA THR A 300 37.30 7.68 3.85
C THR A 300 37.92 9.07 3.94
N GLY A 301 39.23 9.15 3.86
CA GLY A 301 39.92 10.44 3.89
C GLY A 301 40.01 11.14 2.53
N VAL A 302 40.32 12.43 2.59
CA VAL A 302 40.96 13.23 1.53
C VAL A 302 42.36 13.64 2.03
N LEU A 303 43.28 13.95 1.09
CA LEU A 303 44.71 14.28 1.32
C LEU A 303 45.06 14.77 2.76
N ASP A 304 46.04 14.10 3.39
CA ASP A 304 46.65 14.44 4.68
C ASP A 304 45.87 14.03 5.96
N LEU A 305 44.92 13.08 5.88
CA LEU A 305 44.36 12.41 7.06
C LEU A 305 45.26 11.25 7.51
N ASP A 306 46.32 11.57 8.25
CA ASP A 306 47.08 10.57 9.01
C ASP A 306 46.17 10.00 10.12
N ILE A 307 45.45 8.91 9.81
CA ILE A 307 44.60 8.22 10.79
C ILE A 307 45.41 7.45 11.83
N SER A 308 46.74 7.39 11.69
CA SER A 308 47.65 6.58 12.53
C SER A 308 47.87 7.08 13.97
N PRO A 309 47.43 8.30 14.38
CA PRO A 309 47.17 8.59 15.78
C PRO A 309 45.70 8.97 16.09
N GLY A 310 44.76 8.74 15.17
CA GLY A 310 43.57 9.57 15.01
C GLY A 310 42.24 9.10 15.59
N LEU A 311 42.08 7.91 16.16
CA LEU A 311 40.78 7.48 16.69
C LEU A 311 40.59 7.90 18.15
N VAL A 312 39.58 8.72 18.43
CA VAL A 312 39.18 9.11 19.80
C VAL A 312 37.84 8.49 20.14
N GLN A 313 37.83 7.54 21.08
CA GLN A 313 36.59 7.00 21.64
C GLN A 313 36.02 7.96 22.70
N ASP A 314 34.74 8.25 22.60
CA ASP A 314 33.98 8.95 23.63
C ASP A 314 32.94 8.00 24.21
N ASN A 315 33.36 7.27 25.24
CA ASN A 315 32.53 6.30 25.94
C ASN A 315 31.43 6.97 26.80
N ILE A 316 31.52 8.29 27.05
CA ILE A 316 30.50 9.02 27.80
C ILE A 316 29.29 9.27 26.89
N ASN A 317 29.53 9.69 25.65
CA ASN A 317 28.47 9.98 24.68
C ASN A 317 28.16 8.83 23.72
N ASN A 318 28.83 7.69 23.86
CA ASN A 318 28.67 6.52 22.98
C ASN A 318 28.98 6.85 21.51
N THR A 319 30.04 7.62 21.29
CA THR A 319 30.49 8.09 19.98
C THR A 319 31.98 7.84 19.77
N PHE A 320 32.44 8.02 18.52
CA PHE A 320 33.85 8.03 18.20
C PHE A 320 34.15 9.09 17.14
N PHE A 321 35.39 9.60 17.21
CA PHE A 321 35.89 10.68 16.37
C PHE A 321 37.15 10.23 15.65
N ILE A 322 37.37 10.76 14.45
CA ILE A 322 38.67 10.75 13.79
C ILE A 322 39.35 12.09 14.03
N ARG A 323 40.66 12.10 14.14
CA ARG A 323 41.48 13.28 14.30
C ARG A 323 42.41 13.41 13.10
N SER A 324 42.38 14.56 12.44
CA SER A 324 43.28 14.91 11.35
C SER A 324 44.68 15.29 11.83
N GLN A 325 45.63 15.40 10.89
CA GLN A 325 46.99 15.85 11.17
C GLN A 325 47.05 17.22 11.85
N ASP A 326 46.15 18.15 11.50
CA ASP A 326 46.03 19.48 12.12
C ASP A 326 45.33 19.46 13.50
N GLN A 327 45.12 18.27 14.07
CA GLN A 327 44.52 18.01 15.39
C GLN A 327 43.03 18.35 15.50
N LYS A 328 42.32 18.59 14.38
CA LYS A 328 40.87 18.72 14.40
C LYS A 328 40.22 17.35 14.57
N THR A 329 39.16 17.29 15.36
CA THR A 329 38.39 16.06 15.60
C THR A 329 37.06 16.13 14.85
N PHE A 330 36.80 15.16 14.00
CA PHE A 330 35.55 14.99 13.26
C PHE A 330 34.77 13.85 13.90
N ARG A 331 33.53 14.10 14.29
CA ARG A 331 32.67 13.06 14.83
C ARG A 331 32.25 12.16 13.67
N VAL A 332 32.49 10.87 13.79
CA VAL A 332 32.27 9.96 12.67
C VAL A 332 31.00 9.14 12.85
N GLY A 333 30.77 8.61 14.06
CA GLY A 333 29.61 7.76 14.30
C GLY A 333 29.31 7.51 15.76
N SER A 334 28.32 6.66 16.01
CA SER A 334 28.01 6.09 17.32
C SER A 334 28.70 4.75 17.48
N GLN A 335 29.16 4.44 18.70
CA GLN A 335 29.69 3.11 18.98
C GLN A 335 28.62 2.00 18.88
N THR A 336 27.32 2.31 18.90
CA THR A 336 26.24 1.30 18.78
C THR A 336 25.88 1.01 17.33
N ASP A 337 25.56 2.05 16.56
CA ASP A 337 24.97 1.91 15.23
C ASP A 337 25.95 2.27 14.09
N GLY A 338 27.17 2.68 14.43
CA GLY A 338 28.17 3.07 13.44
C GLY A 338 27.84 4.41 12.79
N PHE A 339 27.79 4.41 11.46
CA PHE A 339 27.48 5.58 10.64
C PHE A 339 26.01 5.51 10.21
N SER A 340 25.24 6.57 10.40
CA SER A 340 23.89 6.65 9.82
C SER A 340 24.04 6.76 8.30
N PRO A 341 23.39 5.93 7.47
CA PRO A 341 23.49 6.06 6.02
C PRO A 341 22.65 7.23 5.51
N LEU A 342 22.98 7.75 4.31
CA LEU A 342 22.06 8.65 3.60
C LEU A 342 20.74 7.94 3.37
N SER A 343 19.64 8.67 3.54
CA SER A 343 18.31 8.11 3.29
C SER A 343 17.36 9.12 2.66
N LEU A 344 16.37 8.55 1.96
CA LEU A 344 15.18 9.21 1.43
C LEU A 344 14.09 8.12 1.37
N ASN A 345 12.91 8.43 1.89
CA ASN A 345 11.80 7.48 1.86
C ASN A 345 11.37 7.19 0.42
N ALA A 346 10.67 6.06 0.22
CA ALA A 346 10.07 5.76 -1.06
C ALA A 346 9.06 6.86 -1.46
N ILE A 347 9.07 7.21 -2.75
CA ILE A 347 8.16 8.19 -3.36
C ILE A 347 7.15 7.40 -4.18
N SER A 348 5.86 7.71 -4.07
CA SER A 348 4.81 7.04 -4.84
C SER A 348 4.71 7.63 -6.25
N ASP A 349 4.30 6.80 -7.20
CA ASP A 349 4.03 7.23 -8.57
C ASP A 349 2.88 8.24 -8.61
N VAL A 350 2.91 9.15 -9.59
CA VAL A 350 1.94 10.24 -9.74
C VAL A 350 1.16 10.03 -11.03
N MET A 351 -0.16 9.85 -10.90
CA MET A 351 -1.10 9.74 -12.01
C MET A 351 -1.73 11.10 -12.30
N LEU A 352 -1.63 11.57 -13.53
CA LEU A 352 -2.13 12.87 -13.98
C LEU A 352 -2.94 12.70 -15.26
N ASN A 353 -3.85 13.64 -15.51
CA ASN A 353 -4.46 13.79 -16.82
C ASN A 353 -3.63 14.74 -17.68
N GLU A 354 -3.79 14.64 -18.99
CA GLU A 354 -3.26 15.63 -19.93
C GLU A 354 -3.62 17.05 -19.46
N ASN A 355 -2.66 17.97 -19.54
CA ASN A 355 -2.83 19.37 -19.12
C ASN A 355 -3.12 19.57 -17.62
N ALA A 356 -2.84 18.58 -16.76
CA ALA A 356 -2.90 18.78 -15.32
C ALA A 356 -2.07 20.00 -14.89
N SER A 357 -2.56 20.70 -13.87
CA SER A 357 -1.86 21.82 -13.23
C SER A 357 -0.55 21.38 -12.60
N GLU A 358 0.24 22.35 -12.12
CA GLU A 358 1.45 22.08 -11.35
C GLU A 358 1.20 21.09 -10.21
N GLN A 359 2.12 20.14 -10.06
CA GLN A 359 2.14 19.12 -9.04
C GLN A 359 3.20 19.41 -8.01
N ILE A 360 2.92 19.07 -6.75
CA ILE A 360 3.86 19.17 -5.63
C ILE A 360 4.00 17.78 -5.00
N VAL A 361 5.22 17.25 -4.99
CA VAL A 361 5.54 15.97 -4.32
C VAL A 361 6.43 16.25 -3.12
N ASN A 362 5.99 15.81 -1.94
CA ASN A 362 6.74 15.99 -0.70
C ASN A 362 7.82 14.92 -0.57
N LEU A 363 9.02 15.35 -0.19
CA LEU A 363 10.16 14.50 0.13
C LEU A 363 10.29 14.42 1.65
N VAL A 364 10.40 13.21 2.19
CA VAL A 364 10.48 12.98 3.64
C VAL A 364 11.53 11.91 3.95
N GLY A 365 12.09 11.98 5.16
CA GLY A 365 13.14 11.06 5.58
C GLY A 365 14.46 11.33 4.88
N ILE A 366 14.74 12.59 4.53
CA ILE A 366 16.06 13.00 4.05
C ILE A 366 17.01 12.97 5.25
N SER A 367 18.13 12.27 5.13
CA SER A 367 19.18 12.26 6.15
C SER A 367 20.57 12.23 5.53
N ALA A 368 21.52 12.87 6.21
CA ALA A 368 22.95 12.80 5.88
C ALA A 368 23.58 11.49 6.34
N SER A 369 24.80 11.25 5.86
CA SER A 369 25.70 10.30 6.49
C SER A 369 26.28 10.89 7.77
N GLY A 370 26.34 10.10 8.82
CA GLY A 370 27.02 10.50 10.04
C GLY A 370 26.25 11.51 10.93
N PRO A 371 26.94 12.14 11.90
CA PRO A 371 26.29 12.72 13.06
C PRO A 371 25.94 14.22 13.01
N ASP A 372 26.44 14.97 12.04
CA ASP A 372 26.12 16.39 11.85
C ASP A 372 25.91 16.65 10.35
N PRO A 373 24.68 16.93 9.89
CA PRO A 373 24.43 17.17 8.48
C PRO A 373 24.93 18.57 8.11
N ASN A 374 26.16 18.68 7.63
CA ASN A 374 26.65 19.94 7.07
C ASN A 374 26.70 19.82 5.56
N GLN A 375 25.68 20.43 4.96
CA GLN A 375 25.51 20.67 3.53
C GLN A 375 25.05 19.45 2.71
N LEU A 376 23.74 19.22 2.75
CA LEU A 376 23.03 18.33 1.84
C LEU A 376 22.58 19.08 0.58
N SER A 377 22.59 18.41 -0.56
CA SER A 377 21.94 18.83 -1.80
C SER A 377 20.91 17.80 -2.24
N VAL A 378 19.78 18.28 -2.76
CA VAL A 378 18.75 17.42 -3.34
C VAL A 378 18.47 17.91 -4.75
N THR A 379 18.57 17.00 -5.71
CA THR A 379 18.32 17.27 -7.14
C THR A 379 17.33 16.26 -7.70
N ALA A 380 16.63 16.62 -8.77
CA ALA A 380 15.70 15.75 -9.47
C ALA A 380 15.89 15.87 -10.98
N THR A 381 15.85 14.75 -11.69
CA THR A 381 15.93 14.70 -13.15
C THR A 381 14.81 13.84 -13.73
N SER A 382 14.37 14.16 -14.94
CA SER A 382 13.33 13.44 -15.67
C SER A 382 13.92 12.62 -16.82
N SER A 383 13.48 11.37 -16.98
CA SER A 383 13.85 10.56 -18.14
C SER A 383 13.23 11.05 -19.46
N ASN A 384 12.20 11.90 -19.40
CA ASN A 384 11.52 12.46 -20.56
C ASN A 384 11.15 13.94 -20.32
N THR A 385 12.09 14.84 -20.57
CA THR A 385 11.92 16.29 -20.41
C THR A 385 10.94 16.93 -21.41
N GLY A 386 10.55 16.21 -22.47
CA GLY A 386 9.49 16.63 -23.38
C GLY A 386 8.08 16.41 -22.83
N LEU A 387 7.93 15.52 -21.83
CA LEU A 387 6.69 15.25 -21.12
C LEU A 387 6.65 15.94 -19.76
N ILE A 388 7.65 15.67 -18.91
CA ILE A 388 7.84 16.29 -17.60
C ILE A 388 9.22 16.93 -17.60
N PRO A 389 9.35 18.27 -17.58
CA PRO A 389 10.64 18.94 -17.42
C PRO A 389 11.33 18.51 -16.12
N ASP A 390 12.65 18.69 -16.02
CA ASP A 390 13.36 18.38 -14.76
C ASP A 390 12.70 19.11 -13.58
N PRO A 391 12.22 18.38 -12.55
CA PRO A 391 11.48 18.99 -11.45
C PRO A 391 12.31 20.00 -10.68
N VAL A 392 11.67 21.10 -10.26
CA VAL A 392 12.29 22.11 -9.40
C VAL A 392 12.26 21.61 -7.96
N VAL A 393 13.43 21.45 -7.35
CA VAL A 393 13.56 21.02 -5.96
C VAL A 393 13.59 22.22 -5.02
N PHE A 394 12.74 22.19 -4.00
CA PHE A 394 12.73 23.11 -2.87
C PHE A 394 13.20 22.37 -1.62
N TYR A 395 14.44 22.62 -1.25
CA TYR A 395 15.10 21.98 -0.13
C TYR A 395 16.04 22.96 0.56
N THR A 396 16.01 23.00 1.89
CA THR A 396 16.95 23.77 2.70
C THR A 396 17.75 22.79 3.54
N SER A 397 19.06 22.71 3.30
CA SER A 397 19.91 21.87 4.15
C SER A 397 19.93 22.40 5.59
N PRO A 398 19.88 21.53 6.62
CA PRO A 398 19.83 20.07 6.57
C PRO A 398 18.45 19.48 6.93
N ASP A 399 17.37 20.07 6.44
CA ASP A 399 16.02 19.66 6.83
C ASP A 399 15.75 18.19 6.48
N SER A 400 14.97 17.48 7.30
CA SER A 400 14.58 16.09 7.01
C SER A 400 13.49 15.96 5.93
N THR A 401 13.07 17.10 5.37
CA THR A 401 11.95 17.22 4.44
C THR A 401 12.25 18.26 3.36
N GLY A 402 11.70 18.05 2.17
CA GLY A 402 11.71 19.01 1.06
C GLY A 402 10.51 18.78 0.16
N SER A 403 10.48 19.43 -0.99
CA SER A 403 9.48 19.15 -2.02
C SER A 403 10.07 19.30 -3.41
N LEU A 404 9.45 18.66 -4.39
CA LEU A 404 9.69 18.92 -5.80
C LEU A 404 8.40 19.42 -6.46
N THR A 405 8.54 20.31 -7.43
CA THR A 405 7.42 20.77 -8.26
C THR A 405 7.70 20.56 -9.74
N PHE A 406 6.65 20.24 -10.48
CA PHE A 406 6.70 20.10 -11.93
C PHE A 406 5.31 20.30 -12.52
N THR A 407 5.24 20.70 -13.79
CA THR A 407 3.99 20.75 -14.56
C THR A 407 4.19 19.93 -15.83
N PRO A 408 3.29 18.99 -16.17
CA PRO A 408 3.33 18.32 -17.46
C PRO A 408 3.33 19.32 -18.62
N VAL A 409 4.10 19.02 -19.67
CA VAL A 409 4.08 19.83 -20.89
C VAL A 409 2.68 19.73 -21.52
N ALA A 410 2.11 20.88 -21.88
CA ALA A 410 0.77 20.94 -22.44
C ALA A 410 0.62 20.07 -23.69
N ASN A 411 -0.50 19.37 -23.77
CA ASN A 411 -0.87 18.44 -24.83
C ASN A 411 0.15 17.31 -25.06
N GLN A 412 0.80 16.84 -24.00
CA GLN A 412 1.69 15.69 -24.03
C GLN A 412 1.19 14.63 -23.05
N VAL A 413 1.36 13.37 -23.42
CA VAL A 413 0.97 12.19 -22.64
C VAL A 413 2.09 11.15 -22.67
N GLY A 414 2.07 10.22 -21.72
CA GLY A 414 3.08 9.16 -21.61
C GLY A 414 3.58 8.97 -20.18
N ILE A 415 4.77 8.39 -20.06
CA ILE A 415 5.40 8.09 -18.77
C ILE A 415 6.78 8.75 -18.72
N ALA A 416 7.10 9.38 -17.58
CA ALA A 416 8.43 9.89 -17.26
C ALA A 416 8.86 9.38 -15.89
N THR A 417 10.03 8.74 -15.82
CA THR A 417 10.64 8.31 -14.55
C THR A 417 11.46 9.45 -13.99
N ILE A 418 11.12 9.90 -12.79
CA ILE A 418 11.83 10.95 -12.07
C ILE A 418 12.86 10.32 -11.14
N THR A 419 14.13 10.75 -11.24
CA THR A 419 15.21 10.32 -10.33
C THR A 419 15.55 11.44 -9.38
N VAL A 420 15.30 11.24 -8.08
CA VAL A 420 15.68 12.16 -7.00
C VAL A 420 17.00 11.69 -6.40
N THR A 421 17.99 12.58 -6.35
CA THR A 421 19.32 12.33 -5.78
C THR A 421 19.53 13.20 -4.55
N VAL A 422 19.83 12.58 -3.42
CA VAL A 422 20.35 13.24 -2.21
C VAL A 422 21.86 13.08 -2.22
N GLU A 423 22.58 14.18 -2.07
CA GLU A 423 24.03 14.25 -1.99
C GLU A 423 24.44 14.89 -0.66
N ASP A 424 25.45 14.32 0.00
CA ASP A 424 26.01 14.76 1.26
C ASP A 424 27.48 15.13 1.06
N GLY A 425 27.90 16.29 1.57
CA GLY A 425 29.25 16.84 1.43
C GLY A 425 30.34 16.13 2.24
N GLY A 426 30.13 14.87 2.62
CA GLY A 426 31.14 14.07 3.29
C GLY A 426 31.67 14.63 4.62
N LEU A 427 32.97 14.41 4.88
CA LEU A 427 33.66 14.82 6.11
C LEU A 427 33.99 16.32 6.14
N ASP A 428 34.22 16.92 4.97
CA ASP A 428 34.59 18.34 4.88
C ASP A 428 33.35 19.26 4.84
N GLY A 429 32.17 18.71 4.53
CA GLY A 429 30.91 19.41 4.43
C GLY A 429 30.82 20.31 3.19
N ASP A 430 31.65 20.07 2.17
CA ASP A 430 31.73 20.84 0.94
C ASP A 430 31.27 20.00 -0.26
N LEU A 431 30.07 20.29 -0.78
CA LEU A 431 29.55 19.63 -1.97
C LEU A 431 30.41 19.84 -3.24
N GLY A 432 31.33 20.80 -3.25
CA GLY A 432 32.25 21.05 -4.36
C GLY A 432 33.39 20.04 -4.47
N THR A 433 33.73 19.35 -3.38
CA THR A 433 34.77 18.32 -3.29
C THR A 433 34.14 16.94 -3.38
N THR A 434 33.77 16.53 -4.60
CA THR A 434 32.98 15.31 -4.87
C THR A 434 33.62 13.96 -4.46
N GLU A 435 34.80 13.98 -3.84
CA GLU A 435 35.63 12.80 -3.55
C GLU A 435 35.14 12.04 -2.31
N ASP A 436 34.65 12.73 -1.29
CA ASP A 436 34.06 12.15 -0.07
C ASP A 436 32.52 12.27 -0.03
N ASN A 437 31.91 12.83 -1.09
CA ASN A 437 30.47 12.96 -1.17
C ASN A 437 29.76 11.61 -1.14
N GLY A 438 28.76 11.49 -0.28
CA GLY A 438 27.81 10.38 -0.26
C GLY A 438 26.63 10.68 -1.19
N THR A 439 26.15 9.70 -1.96
CA THR A 439 24.94 9.87 -2.80
C THR A 439 23.91 8.77 -2.56
N PHE A 440 22.64 9.14 -2.61
CA PHE A 440 21.52 8.23 -2.49
C PHE A 440 20.39 8.60 -3.44
N GLN A 441 19.82 7.61 -4.13
CA GLN A 441 18.80 7.83 -5.16
C GLN A 441 17.47 7.11 -4.88
N ARG A 442 16.40 7.76 -5.32
CA ARG A 442 15.04 7.21 -5.41
C ARG A 442 14.42 7.56 -6.75
N THR A 443 13.59 6.66 -7.26
CA THR A 443 12.84 6.88 -8.49
C THR A 443 11.35 6.71 -8.26
N PHE A 444 10.53 7.44 -9.01
CA PHE A 444 9.09 7.24 -9.12
C PHE A 444 8.64 7.63 -10.54
N ASP A 445 7.52 7.07 -11.00
CA ASP A 445 6.97 7.37 -12.31
C ASP A 445 5.90 8.47 -12.23
N VAL A 446 5.92 9.36 -13.21
CA VAL A 446 4.85 10.31 -13.49
C VAL A 446 4.17 9.86 -14.77
N ILE A 447 2.89 9.52 -14.67
CA ILE A 447 2.08 8.95 -15.74
C ILE A 447 1.01 9.97 -16.12
N VAL A 448 1.12 10.53 -17.33
CA VAL A 448 0.20 11.52 -17.88
C VAL A 448 -0.72 10.84 -18.87
N ASN A 449 -1.99 10.68 -18.49
CA ASN A 449 -3.00 9.91 -19.20
C ASN A 449 -3.73 10.76 -20.25
N THR A 450 -4.08 10.13 -21.38
CA THR A 450 -5.13 10.64 -22.27
C THR A 450 -6.48 10.43 -21.60
N LEU A 451 -7.32 11.46 -21.55
CA LEU A 451 -8.69 11.36 -21.03
C LEU A 451 -9.65 10.90 -22.14
N VAL A 452 -10.48 9.91 -21.82
CA VAL A 452 -11.59 9.47 -22.67
C VAL A 452 -12.87 9.52 -21.85
N ASP A 453 -13.86 10.26 -22.34
CA ASP A 453 -15.19 10.34 -21.74
C ASP A 453 -16.10 9.29 -22.37
N ILE A 454 -16.99 8.73 -21.55
CA ILE A 454 -18.02 7.77 -21.96
C ILE A 454 -19.39 8.32 -21.53
N ASP A 455 -20.31 8.39 -22.50
CA ASP A 455 -21.67 8.91 -22.33
C ASP A 455 -22.71 7.84 -22.67
N LEU A 456 -23.76 7.75 -21.85
CA LEU A 456 -24.94 6.92 -22.11
C LEU A 456 -26.12 7.76 -22.57
N ARG A 457 -26.86 7.29 -23.58
CA ARG A 457 -28.12 7.93 -24.04
C ARG A 457 -29.21 6.88 -24.28
N VAL A 458 -30.40 7.12 -23.72
CA VAL A 458 -31.61 6.33 -24.02
C VAL A 458 -32.38 7.01 -25.14
N VAL A 459 -32.64 6.26 -26.22
CA VAL A 459 -33.34 6.76 -27.41
C VAL A 459 -34.41 5.77 -27.86
N GLY A 460 -35.58 6.25 -28.29
CA GLY A 460 -36.66 5.39 -28.79
C GLY A 460 -36.40 4.81 -30.18
N SER A 461 -35.37 5.29 -30.89
CA SER A 461 -34.94 4.74 -32.17
C SER A 461 -33.44 4.97 -32.38
N PRO A 462 -32.72 4.06 -33.05
CA PRO A 462 -31.26 4.17 -33.21
C PRO A 462 -30.84 5.50 -33.84
N THR A 463 -29.85 6.17 -33.24
CA THR A 463 -29.32 7.44 -33.75
C THR A 463 -28.63 7.24 -35.09
N LEU A 464 -28.86 8.17 -36.01
CA LEU A 464 -28.20 8.21 -37.31
C LEU A 464 -26.79 8.79 -37.15
N VAL A 465 -25.78 7.99 -37.52
CA VAL A 465 -24.37 8.34 -37.45
C VAL A 465 -23.76 8.57 -38.83
N GLU A 466 -22.64 9.28 -38.88
CA GLU A 466 -21.81 9.37 -40.09
C GLU A 466 -21.19 8.01 -40.47
N SER A 467 -20.58 7.92 -41.65
CA SER A 467 -20.01 6.64 -42.14
C SER A 467 -18.87 6.10 -41.27
N ASN A 468 -18.23 6.96 -40.49
CA ASN A 468 -17.18 6.61 -39.52
C ASN A 468 -17.72 6.32 -38.10
N GLY A 469 -19.03 6.47 -37.87
CA GLY A 469 -19.67 6.21 -36.59
C GLY A 469 -19.72 7.41 -35.64
N GLU A 470 -19.35 8.60 -36.10
CA GLU A 470 -19.31 9.81 -35.27
C GLU A 470 -20.53 10.73 -35.48
N ILE A 471 -20.76 11.58 -34.47
CA ILE A 471 -21.67 12.73 -34.52
C ILE A 471 -21.05 13.96 -33.83
N ALA A 472 -21.51 15.16 -34.19
CA ALA A 472 -20.98 16.40 -33.63
C ALA A 472 -21.52 16.72 -32.21
N SER A 473 -22.70 16.22 -31.85
CA SER A 473 -23.35 16.46 -30.55
C SER A 473 -24.20 15.27 -30.17
N LEU A 474 -24.15 14.86 -28.90
CA LEU A 474 -24.94 13.74 -28.37
C LEU A 474 -26.45 13.90 -28.65
N PRO A 475 -27.18 12.79 -28.92
CA PRO A 475 -28.63 12.82 -29.11
C PRO A 475 -29.34 13.22 -27.80
N ALA A 476 -30.58 13.71 -27.94
CA ALA A 476 -31.43 13.98 -26.79
C ALA A 476 -31.75 12.68 -26.06
N ASN A 477 -31.62 12.70 -24.73
CA ASN A 477 -31.96 11.57 -23.87
C ASN A 477 -33.48 11.52 -23.64
N GLN A 478 -34.07 10.33 -23.57
CA GLN A 478 -35.43 10.16 -23.07
C GLN A 478 -35.46 10.23 -21.54
N ASN A 479 -36.39 11.00 -20.98
CA ASN A 479 -36.56 11.10 -19.52
C ASN A 479 -37.34 9.91 -18.94
N TRP A 480 -38.16 9.27 -19.78
CA TRP A 480 -38.93 8.10 -19.40
C TRP A 480 -39.16 7.17 -20.60
N VAL A 481 -39.43 5.91 -20.30
CA VAL A 481 -39.85 4.87 -21.23
C VAL A 481 -41.07 4.13 -20.67
N SER A 482 -41.94 3.65 -21.57
CA SER A 482 -43.11 2.85 -21.19
C SER A 482 -42.68 1.40 -21.00
N GLU A 483 -43.28 0.68 -20.05
CA GLU A 483 -42.98 -0.73 -19.81
C GLU A 483 -43.19 -1.63 -21.03
N TRP A 484 -44.04 -1.27 -22.00
CA TRP A 484 -44.21 -2.06 -23.25
C TRP A 484 -43.35 -1.57 -24.41
N SER A 485 -42.59 -0.48 -24.24
CA SER A 485 -41.85 0.13 -25.34
C SER A 485 -40.52 -0.57 -25.60
N THR A 486 -40.12 -0.57 -26.88
CA THR A 486 -38.76 -0.92 -27.29
C THR A 486 -37.94 0.36 -27.41
N TYR A 487 -36.73 0.36 -26.83
CA TYR A 487 -35.81 1.49 -26.89
C TYR A 487 -34.37 1.01 -27.00
N TRP A 488 -33.44 1.95 -27.16
CA TRP A 488 -32.02 1.68 -27.32
C TRP A 488 -31.22 2.47 -26.29
N VAL A 489 -30.21 1.82 -25.71
CA VAL A 489 -29.17 2.47 -24.91
C VAL A 489 -27.93 2.57 -25.77
N GLU A 490 -27.51 3.79 -26.09
CA GLU A 490 -26.34 4.07 -26.90
C GLU A 490 -25.17 4.52 -26.01
N ILE A 491 -24.00 3.92 -26.26
CA ILE A 491 -22.75 4.19 -25.56
C ILE A 491 -21.84 4.98 -26.50
N TRP A 492 -21.54 6.21 -26.11
CA TRP A 492 -20.76 7.17 -26.87
C TRP A 492 -19.41 7.41 -26.19
N MET A 493 -18.38 7.67 -26.98
CA MET A 493 -17.04 7.95 -26.47
C MET A 493 -16.40 9.13 -27.20
N ASN A 494 -15.65 9.97 -26.49
CA ASN A 494 -14.81 11.01 -27.07
C ASN A 494 -13.51 11.17 -26.28
N THR A 495 -12.50 11.70 -26.94
CA THR A 495 -11.23 12.10 -26.35
C THR A 495 -11.00 13.57 -26.70
N ASP A 496 -11.04 14.44 -25.71
CA ASP A 496 -10.77 15.88 -25.90
C ASP A 496 -9.27 16.18 -26.15
N SER A 497 -8.43 15.14 -26.12
CA SER A 497 -7.01 15.23 -26.40
C SER A 497 -6.72 15.47 -27.88
N THR A 498 -6.23 16.67 -28.20
CA THR A 498 -5.75 17.02 -29.54
C THR A 498 -4.47 16.28 -29.97
N SER A 499 -3.77 15.65 -29.01
CA SER A 499 -2.57 14.86 -29.24
C SER A 499 -2.87 13.37 -29.44
N SER A 500 -4.10 12.93 -29.13
CA SER A 500 -4.56 11.56 -29.33
C SER A 500 -4.62 11.19 -30.81
N GLN A 501 -4.37 9.92 -31.12
CA GLN A 501 -4.56 9.34 -32.45
C GLN A 501 -5.95 8.68 -32.61
N GLY A 502 -6.83 8.92 -31.65
CA GLY A 502 -8.19 8.38 -31.60
C GLY A 502 -8.30 7.10 -30.79
N ILE A 503 -9.54 6.70 -30.52
CA ILE A 503 -9.89 5.50 -29.78
C ILE A 503 -9.58 4.27 -30.65
N PHE A 504 -8.92 3.27 -30.06
CA PHE A 504 -8.57 2.01 -30.72
C PHE A 504 -9.46 0.86 -30.30
N SER A 505 -9.73 0.71 -29.00
CA SER A 505 -10.58 -0.36 -28.48
C SER A 505 -11.25 0.09 -27.21
N ALA A 506 -12.40 -0.51 -26.93
CA ALA A 506 -13.06 -0.36 -25.65
C ALA A 506 -13.61 -1.71 -25.18
N ASN A 507 -13.53 -1.94 -23.88
CA ASN A 507 -14.12 -3.05 -23.15
C ASN A 507 -14.90 -2.49 -21.96
N LEU A 508 -16.14 -2.91 -21.76
CA LEU A 508 -16.93 -2.55 -20.60
C LEU A 508 -18.06 -3.57 -20.37
N ASP A 509 -18.65 -3.50 -19.19
CA ASP A 509 -19.92 -4.17 -18.89
C ASP A 509 -21.01 -3.10 -18.70
N LEU A 510 -22.24 -3.40 -19.15
CA LEU A 510 -23.42 -2.55 -18.92
C LEU A 510 -24.41 -3.30 -18.03
N ASN A 511 -24.62 -2.80 -16.81
CA ASN A 511 -25.61 -3.31 -15.88
C ASN A 511 -26.97 -2.67 -16.16
N TYR A 512 -28.06 -3.37 -15.83
CA TYR A 512 -29.44 -2.91 -15.89
C TYR A 512 -30.32 -3.75 -14.96
N ASN A 513 -31.52 -3.27 -14.67
CA ASN A 513 -32.49 -3.98 -13.85
C ASN A 513 -33.38 -4.88 -14.70
N THR A 514 -33.01 -6.17 -14.79
CA THR A 514 -33.73 -7.20 -15.56
C THR A 514 -35.17 -7.42 -15.08
N GLN A 515 -35.54 -6.98 -13.88
CA GLN A 515 -36.94 -7.06 -13.43
C GLN A 515 -37.90 -6.27 -14.35
N TYR A 516 -37.41 -5.18 -14.96
CA TYR A 516 -38.26 -4.24 -15.70
C TYR A 516 -38.03 -4.27 -17.21
N THR A 517 -36.90 -4.80 -17.67
CA THR A 517 -36.50 -4.75 -19.09
C THR A 517 -35.44 -5.80 -19.39
N SER A 518 -35.48 -6.40 -20.57
CA SER A 518 -34.43 -7.29 -21.05
C SER A 518 -33.60 -6.62 -22.15
N ALA A 519 -32.28 -6.74 -22.06
CA ALA A 519 -31.43 -6.49 -23.23
C ALA A 519 -31.61 -7.63 -24.25
N THR A 520 -31.68 -7.33 -25.54
CA THR A 520 -31.92 -8.38 -26.56
C THR A 520 -30.89 -8.39 -27.68
N THR A 521 -30.51 -7.22 -28.18
CA THR A 521 -29.62 -7.09 -29.34
C THR A 521 -28.48 -6.12 -29.04
N ILE A 522 -27.25 -6.51 -29.40
CA ILE A 522 -26.07 -5.63 -29.37
C ILE A 522 -25.73 -5.23 -30.81
N GLU A 523 -25.67 -3.93 -31.08
CA GLU A 523 -25.15 -3.38 -32.33
C GLU A 523 -23.91 -2.54 -32.05
N TYR A 524 -22.76 -2.95 -32.58
CA TYR A 524 -21.55 -2.13 -32.52
C TYR A 524 -21.64 -0.94 -33.49
N GLY A 525 -21.08 0.20 -33.08
CA GLY A 525 -20.96 1.37 -33.93
C GLY A 525 -20.11 1.07 -35.17
N THR A 526 -20.36 1.78 -36.26
CA THR A 526 -19.73 1.50 -37.56
C THR A 526 -18.20 1.69 -37.57
N GLY A 527 -17.66 2.42 -36.59
CA GLY A 527 -16.23 2.57 -36.36
C GLY A 527 -15.55 1.32 -35.78
N PHE A 528 -16.29 0.44 -35.09
CA PHE A 528 -15.78 -0.72 -34.36
C PHE A 528 -16.17 -2.02 -35.06
N THR A 529 -15.24 -2.61 -35.82
CA THR A 529 -15.54 -3.75 -36.73
C THR A 529 -14.71 -5.00 -36.47
N LEU A 530 -13.77 -4.95 -35.54
CA LEU A 530 -12.80 -6.01 -35.28
C LEU A 530 -12.99 -6.57 -33.88
N ASN A 531 -12.77 -7.88 -33.74
CA ASN A 531 -12.75 -8.60 -32.46
C ASN A 531 -13.97 -8.33 -31.56
N GLN A 532 -15.14 -8.09 -32.18
CA GLN A 532 -16.41 -7.89 -31.47
C GLN A 532 -16.75 -9.10 -30.60
N THR A 533 -16.97 -8.87 -29.31
CA THR A 533 -17.52 -9.87 -28.39
C THR A 533 -18.80 -9.35 -27.75
N GLY A 534 -19.04 -9.54 -26.46
CA GLY A 534 -20.30 -9.14 -25.81
C GLY A 534 -21.33 -10.25 -25.77
N SER A 535 -21.90 -10.50 -24.59
CA SER A 535 -23.02 -11.40 -24.40
C SER A 535 -24.03 -10.81 -23.44
N VAL A 536 -25.31 -10.94 -23.77
CA VAL A 536 -26.39 -10.58 -22.84
C VAL A 536 -26.57 -11.71 -21.82
N ASN A 537 -26.41 -11.38 -20.54
CA ASN A 537 -26.78 -12.21 -19.41
C ASN A 537 -27.96 -11.56 -18.69
N ASP A 538 -29.15 -11.79 -19.24
CA ASP A 538 -30.38 -11.19 -18.75
C ASP A 538 -30.74 -11.64 -17.33
N LEU A 539 -30.49 -12.90 -16.98
CA LEU A 539 -30.73 -13.42 -15.62
C LEU A 539 -30.03 -12.61 -14.51
N SER A 540 -28.87 -12.02 -14.82
CA SER A 540 -28.13 -11.16 -13.88
C SER A 540 -28.26 -9.67 -14.18
N GLY A 541 -28.97 -9.26 -15.23
CA GLY A 541 -29.09 -7.86 -15.63
C GLY A 541 -27.77 -7.25 -16.10
N VAL A 542 -26.95 -8.00 -16.86
CA VAL A 542 -25.64 -7.50 -17.34
C VAL A 542 -25.42 -7.84 -18.82
N VAL A 543 -24.96 -6.87 -19.59
CA VAL A 543 -24.31 -7.09 -20.88
C VAL A 543 -22.80 -7.21 -20.63
N GLU A 544 -22.30 -8.44 -20.69
CA GLU A 544 -20.94 -8.78 -20.26
C GLU A 544 -19.94 -8.73 -21.42
N ASN A 545 -18.72 -8.29 -21.12
CA ASN A 545 -17.56 -8.24 -22.03
C ASN A 545 -17.89 -7.54 -23.35
N LEU A 546 -18.54 -6.39 -23.29
CA LEU A 546 -18.81 -5.60 -24.48
C LEU A 546 -17.50 -5.02 -24.99
N TYR A 547 -16.89 -5.70 -25.96
CA TYR A 547 -15.57 -5.40 -26.47
C TYR A 547 -15.55 -5.33 -27.99
N SER A 548 -14.88 -4.32 -28.53
CA SER A 548 -14.53 -4.26 -29.95
C SER A 548 -13.32 -3.36 -30.19
N GLU A 549 -12.66 -3.59 -31.32
CA GLU A 549 -11.53 -2.82 -31.82
C GLU A 549 -11.87 -2.09 -33.14
N THR A 550 -11.08 -1.06 -33.44
CA THR A 550 -11.03 -0.38 -34.74
C THR A 550 -9.60 -0.35 -35.29
N ASN A 551 -9.45 -0.36 -36.61
CA ASN A 551 -8.19 -0.09 -37.30
C ASN A 551 -8.18 1.30 -37.97
N VAL A 552 -9.18 2.13 -37.69
CA VAL A 552 -9.32 3.46 -38.24
C VAL A 552 -8.76 4.46 -37.22
N ASN A 553 -7.77 5.23 -37.66
CA ASN A 553 -7.19 6.27 -36.83
C ASN A 553 -8.07 7.52 -36.82
N ASN A 554 -7.91 8.34 -35.79
CA ASN A 554 -8.55 9.64 -35.58
C ASN A 554 -10.05 9.58 -35.26
N LEU A 555 -10.55 8.45 -34.77
CA LEU A 555 -11.93 8.36 -34.28
C LEU A 555 -12.05 8.85 -32.83
N GLY A 556 -13.11 9.57 -32.52
CA GLY A 556 -13.45 10.10 -31.20
C GLY A 556 -12.70 11.36 -30.79
N ILE A 557 -11.88 11.98 -31.67
CA ILE A 557 -11.09 13.19 -31.30
C ILE A 557 -11.91 14.47 -31.40
N SER A 558 -12.75 14.60 -32.41
CA SER A 558 -13.48 15.85 -32.73
C SER A 558 -14.99 15.72 -32.67
N GLY A 559 -15.49 14.59 -32.17
CA GLY A 559 -16.90 14.25 -32.08
C GLY A 559 -17.12 13.02 -31.21
N TYR A 560 -18.39 12.71 -30.97
CA TYR A 560 -18.79 11.55 -30.19
C TYR A 560 -18.86 10.33 -31.09
N LEU A 561 -18.04 9.34 -30.80
CA LEU A 561 -17.97 8.06 -31.51
C LEU A 561 -18.94 7.07 -30.87
N LEU A 562 -19.85 6.50 -31.66
CA LEU A 562 -20.70 5.41 -31.19
C LEU A 562 -19.85 4.16 -30.97
N PHE A 563 -19.73 3.70 -29.73
CA PHE A 563 -19.08 2.42 -29.42
C PHE A 563 -20.01 1.26 -29.74
N ALA A 564 -21.18 1.24 -29.10
CA ALA A 564 -22.21 0.24 -29.29
C ALA A 564 -23.56 0.80 -28.84
N ARG A 565 -24.63 0.14 -29.28
CA ARG A 565 -25.98 0.34 -28.76
C ARG A 565 -26.66 -0.98 -28.49
N ILE A 566 -27.43 -1.01 -27.42
CA ILE A 566 -28.12 -2.20 -26.95
C ILE A 566 -29.61 -1.95 -27.04
N GLN A 567 -30.33 -2.85 -27.70
CA GLN A 567 -31.78 -2.84 -27.75
C GLN A 567 -32.34 -3.42 -26.45
N PHE A 568 -33.29 -2.71 -25.88
CA PHE A 568 -34.05 -3.12 -24.70
C PHE A 568 -35.51 -3.31 -25.09
N GLU A 569 -36.08 -4.42 -24.62
CA GLU A 569 -37.44 -4.84 -24.89
C GLU A 569 -38.07 -5.37 -23.61
N SER A 570 -39.39 -5.29 -23.54
CA SER A 570 -40.16 -5.87 -22.44
C SER A 570 -40.62 -7.27 -22.81
N LEU A 571 -39.93 -8.27 -22.26
CA LEU A 571 -40.23 -9.68 -22.46
C LEU A 571 -41.23 -10.20 -21.44
N VAL A 572 -41.63 -11.46 -21.57
CA VAL A 572 -42.71 -12.09 -20.79
C VAL A 572 -42.44 -12.18 -19.28
N ASP A 573 -41.17 -12.15 -18.88
CA ASP A 573 -40.76 -12.25 -17.47
C ASP A 573 -40.46 -10.86 -16.87
N ASP A 574 -40.42 -9.82 -17.71
CA ASP A 574 -40.25 -8.43 -17.29
C ASP A 574 -41.62 -7.82 -17.01
N GLY A 575 -41.71 -6.80 -16.15
CA GLY A 575 -42.96 -6.08 -15.99
C GLY A 575 -42.86 -4.96 -14.97
N VAL A 576 -43.65 -3.91 -15.19
CA VAL A 576 -43.83 -2.85 -14.20
C VAL A 576 -45.30 -2.87 -13.80
N ASP A 577 -45.59 -3.52 -12.67
CA ASP A 577 -46.96 -3.68 -12.21
C ASP A 577 -47.60 -2.34 -11.83
N LEU A 578 -48.89 -2.19 -12.14
CA LEU A 578 -49.73 -1.14 -11.56
C LEU A 578 -49.94 -1.43 -10.06
N ASP A 579 -49.23 -0.70 -9.20
CA ASP A 579 -49.40 -0.85 -7.75
C ASP A 579 -50.72 -0.19 -7.32
N THR A 580 -51.79 -0.98 -7.37
CA THR A 580 -53.13 -0.54 -6.96
C THR A 580 -53.27 -0.31 -5.45
N LEU A 581 -52.43 -0.94 -4.63
CA LEU A 581 -52.45 -0.77 -3.18
C LEU A 581 -51.85 0.58 -2.78
N ASN A 582 -50.71 0.90 -3.37
CA ASN A 582 -50.02 2.15 -3.17
C ASN A 582 -50.39 3.18 -4.22
N GLN A 583 -51.30 2.94 -5.14
CA GLN A 583 -51.70 3.93 -6.14
C GLN A 583 -50.52 4.59 -6.88
N THR A 584 -49.53 3.80 -7.32
CA THR A 584 -48.35 4.28 -8.06
C THR A 584 -48.13 3.46 -9.33
N ILE A 585 -47.53 4.07 -10.36
CA ILE A 585 -47.11 3.38 -11.61
C ILE A 585 -45.60 3.48 -11.91
N GLY A 586 -44.82 4.08 -11.03
CA GLY A 586 -43.42 4.45 -11.26
C GLY A 586 -43.10 5.80 -10.61
N PRO A 587 -41.91 6.40 -10.85
CA PRO A 587 -40.85 5.93 -11.74
C PRO A 587 -40.04 4.78 -11.12
N TYR A 588 -39.62 3.82 -11.94
CA TYR A 588 -38.62 2.83 -11.53
C TYR A 588 -37.28 3.05 -12.24
N ASP A 589 -36.19 2.86 -11.51
CA ASP A 589 -34.83 2.96 -12.04
C ASP A 589 -34.47 1.72 -12.87
N LEU A 590 -34.03 1.96 -14.10
CA LEU A 590 -33.55 0.95 -15.04
C LEU A 590 -32.15 0.43 -14.68
N GLY A 591 -31.45 1.05 -13.74
CA GLY A 591 -30.19 0.56 -13.17
C GLY A 591 -29.01 0.58 -14.14
N PHE A 592 -29.05 1.46 -15.17
CA PHE A 592 -27.99 1.54 -16.16
C PHE A 592 -26.68 2.04 -15.56
N LEU A 593 -25.69 1.16 -15.52
CA LEU A 593 -24.37 1.47 -14.99
C LEU A 593 -23.28 0.79 -15.82
N ILE A 594 -22.33 1.58 -16.31
CA ILE A 594 -21.10 1.04 -16.90
C ILE A 594 -20.15 0.61 -15.78
N SER A 595 -19.70 -0.64 -15.82
CA SER A 595 -18.67 -1.15 -14.92
C SER A 595 -17.42 -1.58 -15.69
N SER A 596 -16.28 -1.45 -15.01
CA SER A 596 -14.96 -1.85 -15.52
C SER A 596 -14.62 -1.31 -16.92
N PRO A 597 -14.85 -0.01 -17.21
CA PRO A 597 -14.51 0.54 -18.51
C PRO A 597 -12.99 0.49 -18.71
N GLN A 598 -12.55 -0.05 -19.83
CA GLN A 598 -11.17 -0.08 -20.27
C GLN A 598 -11.14 0.38 -21.72
N VAL A 599 -10.58 1.57 -21.96
CA VAL A 599 -10.42 2.12 -23.31
C VAL A 599 -8.95 2.26 -23.61
N THR A 600 -8.58 1.96 -24.85
CA THR A 600 -7.23 2.18 -25.36
C THR A 600 -7.29 3.10 -26.56
N VAL A 601 -6.27 3.95 -26.71
CA VAL A 601 -6.08 4.77 -27.92
C VAL A 601 -5.11 4.08 -28.89
N VAL A 602 -5.01 4.60 -30.12
CA VAL A 602 -4.18 4.01 -31.19
C VAL A 602 -2.68 3.95 -30.84
N SER A 603 -2.20 4.84 -29.96
CA SER A 603 -0.86 4.75 -29.36
C SER A 603 -0.89 3.95 -28.04
N GLU A 604 0.21 3.30 -27.66
CA GLU A 604 0.38 2.63 -26.36
C GLU A 604 0.48 3.63 -25.18
N ASN A 605 -0.17 4.79 -25.30
CA ASN A 605 -0.21 5.80 -24.25
C ASN A 605 -1.18 5.36 -23.15
N PRO A 606 -0.88 5.72 -21.90
CA PRO A 606 -1.77 5.43 -20.79
C PRO A 606 -3.07 6.25 -20.93
N VAL A 607 -4.21 5.64 -20.61
CA VAL A 607 -5.56 6.21 -20.77
C VAL A 607 -6.25 6.21 -19.41
N SER A 608 -6.96 7.29 -19.14
CA SER A 608 -7.92 7.40 -18.04
C SER A 608 -9.30 7.52 -18.65
N THR A 609 -10.23 6.69 -18.22
CA THR A 609 -11.62 6.70 -18.67
C THR A 609 -12.49 7.40 -17.64
N ASP A 610 -13.24 8.41 -18.06
CA ASP A 610 -14.30 9.02 -17.25
C ASP A 610 -15.66 8.56 -17.78
N VAL A 611 -16.56 8.18 -16.88
CA VAL A 611 -17.93 7.81 -17.25
C VAL A 611 -18.82 8.91 -16.73
N ASN A 612 -19.38 9.70 -17.65
CA ASN A 612 -20.22 10.83 -17.31
C ASN A 612 -21.47 10.35 -16.56
N LEU A 613 -21.88 11.12 -15.54
CA LEU A 613 -23.04 10.81 -14.72
C LEU A 613 -24.29 10.65 -15.61
N PHE A 614 -24.90 9.49 -15.55
CA PHE A 614 -26.11 9.19 -16.31
C PHE A 614 -27.37 9.49 -15.48
N GLN A 615 -28.08 10.55 -15.82
CA GLN A 615 -29.39 10.92 -15.25
C GLN A 615 -30.53 10.33 -16.09
N GLY A 616 -30.49 9.01 -16.28
CA GLY A 616 -31.23 8.29 -17.32
C GLY A 616 -32.75 8.32 -17.31
N ALA A 617 -33.31 7.54 -18.24
CA ALA A 617 -34.75 7.32 -18.33
C ALA A 617 -35.26 6.46 -17.16
N SER A 618 -36.42 6.83 -16.63
CA SER A 618 -37.22 5.97 -15.75
C SER A 618 -38.17 5.09 -16.54
N ILE A 619 -38.62 3.96 -15.98
CA ILE A 619 -39.66 3.11 -16.57
C ILE A 619 -40.96 3.17 -15.77
N TRP A 620 -42.09 3.11 -16.47
CA TRP A 620 -43.44 3.32 -15.94
C TRP A 620 -44.43 2.26 -16.42
N ALA A 621 -45.31 1.83 -15.52
CA ALA A 621 -46.41 0.89 -15.77
C ALA A 621 -47.45 1.48 -16.73
N ASN A 622 -48.11 0.63 -17.52
CA ASN A 622 -49.14 1.07 -18.46
C ASN A 622 -50.52 1.19 -17.77
N PRO A 623 -51.04 2.42 -17.49
CA PRO A 623 -52.30 2.59 -16.77
C PRO A 623 -53.54 2.09 -17.51
N PHE A 624 -53.43 1.77 -18.81
CA PHE A 624 -54.54 1.22 -19.58
C PHE A 624 -54.76 -0.29 -19.35
N ASP A 625 -53.76 -1.01 -18.82
CA ASP A 625 -53.87 -2.40 -18.40
C ASP A 625 -54.17 -2.48 -16.90
N LEU A 626 -55.40 -2.14 -16.53
CA LEU A 626 -55.82 -2.02 -15.14
C LEU A 626 -55.72 -3.32 -14.33
N ASN A 627 -55.52 -4.46 -14.99
CA ASN A 627 -55.41 -5.75 -14.33
C ASN A 627 -54.05 -6.45 -14.53
N ASP A 628 -53.05 -5.72 -15.08
CA ASP A 628 -51.69 -6.19 -15.33
C ASP A 628 -51.65 -7.57 -16.02
N ASP A 629 -52.53 -7.81 -17.01
CA ASP A 629 -52.57 -9.09 -17.79
C ASP A 629 -51.92 -9.02 -19.18
N ASP A 630 -51.04 -8.02 -19.35
CA ASP A 630 -50.28 -7.59 -20.53
C ASP A 630 -51.16 -7.21 -21.73
N LYS A 631 -52.44 -6.89 -21.50
CA LYS A 631 -53.46 -6.77 -22.55
C LYS A 631 -54.57 -5.81 -22.18
N ILE A 632 -54.72 -4.75 -22.97
CA ILE A 632 -55.85 -3.82 -22.86
C ILE A 632 -57.08 -4.45 -23.51
N ASN A 633 -57.97 -5.06 -22.72
CA ASN A 633 -59.07 -5.86 -23.24
C ASN A 633 -60.40 -5.65 -22.47
N TYR A 634 -61.36 -6.55 -22.69
CA TYR A 634 -62.69 -6.43 -22.09
C TYR A 634 -62.66 -6.50 -20.56
N ARG A 635 -61.62 -7.08 -19.96
CA ARG A 635 -61.42 -7.13 -18.50
C ARG A 635 -61.13 -5.74 -17.95
N ASP A 636 -60.21 -5.01 -18.56
CA ASP A 636 -59.90 -3.63 -18.21
C ASP A 636 -61.09 -2.71 -18.48
N LEU A 637 -61.82 -2.95 -19.58
CA LEU A 637 -63.05 -2.22 -19.86
C LEU A 637 -64.10 -2.42 -18.75
N ILE A 638 -64.23 -3.64 -18.23
CA ILE A 638 -65.13 -3.93 -17.11
C ILE A 638 -64.67 -3.20 -15.85
N SER A 639 -63.36 -3.18 -15.58
CA SER A 639 -62.79 -2.43 -14.45
C SER A 639 -63.08 -0.94 -14.57
N LEU A 640 -62.78 -0.32 -15.71
CA LEU A 640 -63.03 1.10 -15.98
C LEU A 640 -64.52 1.44 -15.88
N VAL A 641 -65.40 0.64 -16.51
CA VAL A 641 -66.86 0.85 -16.43
C VAL A 641 -67.38 0.66 -15.00
N GLY A 642 -66.75 -0.21 -14.20
CA GLY A 642 -67.09 -0.46 -12.81
C GLY A 642 -66.94 0.77 -11.91
N VAL A 643 -66.02 1.68 -12.25
CA VAL A 643 -65.75 2.95 -11.55
C VAL A 643 -66.20 4.17 -12.35
N TYR A 644 -66.97 3.99 -13.43
CA TYR A 644 -67.42 5.10 -14.26
C TYR A 644 -68.32 6.07 -13.48
N GLY A 645 -67.95 7.34 -13.50
CA GLY A 645 -68.57 8.42 -12.72
C GLY A 645 -67.98 8.60 -11.31
N ALA A 646 -67.00 7.78 -10.91
CA ALA A 646 -66.29 7.96 -9.66
C ALA A 646 -65.41 9.22 -9.69
N ILE A 647 -65.20 9.80 -8.52
CA ILE A 647 -64.22 10.84 -8.26
C ILE A 647 -63.09 10.12 -7.51
N PRO A 648 -61.94 9.83 -8.13
CA PRO A 648 -60.89 9.02 -7.52
C PRO A 648 -60.46 9.48 -6.13
N SER A 649 -60.34 10.79 -5.91
CA SER A 649 -60.00 11.37 -4.59
C SER A 649 -61.05 11.11 -3.49
N GLU A 650 -62.27 10.74 -3.85
CA GLU A 650 -63.39 10.46 -2.93
C GLU A 650 -63.84 8.99 -3.00
N SER A 651 -63.12 8.14 -3.73
CA SER A 651 -63.51 6.76 -4.04
C SER A 651 -62.78 5.75 -3.17
N ASP A 652 -63.52 4.78 -2.60
CA ASP A 652 -62.94 3.63 -1.88
C ASP A 652 -62.36 2.55 -2.82
N SER A 653 -62.29 2.81 -4.12
CA SER A 653 -61.85 1.83 -5.12
C SER A 653 -60.34 1.89 -5.34
N ASP A 654 -59.67 0.76 -5.12
CA ASP A 654 -58.20 0.60 -5.23
C ASP A 654 -57.62 1.00 -6.61
N TYR A 655 -58.43 0.97 -7.68
CA TYR A 655 -58.01 1.26 -9.06
C TYR A 655 -58.75 2.43 -9.72
N ALA A 656 -59.59 3.19 -8.99
CA ALA A 656 -60.31 4.32 -9.60
C ALA A 656 -59.37 5.45 -10.05
N TRP A 657 -58.28 5.66 -9.33
CA TRP A 657 -57.23 6.63 -9.67
C TRP A 657 -56.49 6.26 -10.97
N ALA A 658 -56.25 4.97 -11.22
CA ALA A 658 -55.59 4.50 -12.44
C ALA A 658 -56.55 4.54 -13.65
N ALA A 659 -57.83 4.30 -13.41
CA ALA A 659 -58.88 4.40 -14.43
C ALA A 659 -59.22 5.85 -14.85
N ASP A 660 -58.79 6.84 -14.07
CA ASP A 660 -58.77 8.26 -14.41
C ASP A 660 -57.57 8.54 -15.33
N LEU A 661 -57.73 8.12 -16.58
CA LEU A 661 -56.68 8.06 -17.59
C LEU A 661 -56.23 9.44 -18.08
N ASP A 662 -56.87 10.54 -17.69
CA ASP A 662 -56.37 11.89 -17.90
C ASP A 662 -56.01 12.64 -16.61
N GLN A 663 -56.11 11.96 -15.46
CA GLN A 663 -55.86 12.48 -14.10
C GLN A 663 -56.68 13.76 -13.79
N SER A 664 -57.91 13.83 -14.29
CA SER A 664 -58.82 14.97 -14.07
C SER A 664 -59.61 14.89 -12.76
N ASP A 665 -59.36 13.85 -11.95
CA ASP A 665 -60.12 13.48 -10.76
C ASP A 665 -61.56 13.06 -11.05
N ARG A 666 -61.81 12.55 -12.26
CA ARG A 666 -63.11 11.97 -12.63
C ARG A 666 -62.91 10.87 -13.65
N VAL A 667 -63.44 9.69 -13.35
CA VAL A 667 -63.57 8.65 -14.37
C VAL A 667 -64.81 8.95 -15.20
N ASP A 668 -64.66 9.47 -16.41
CA ASP A 668 -65.76 9.86 -17.27
C ASP A 668 -65.62 9.39 -18.73
N TYR A 669 -66.36 10.03 -19.64
CA TYR A 669 -66.39 9.66 -21.05
C TYR A 669 -65.04 9.92 -21.75
N ARG A 670 -64.19 10.81 -21.22
CA ARG A 670 -62.86 11.10 -21.76
C ARG A 670 -61.92 9.92 -21.55
N ASP A 671 -61.92 9.34 -20.35
CA ASP A 671 -61.15 8.13 -20.04
C ASP A 671 -61.62 6.96 -20.90
N LEU A 672 -62.94 6.80 -21.06
CA LEU A 672 -63.47 5.76 -21.93
C LEU A 672 -63.05 5.95 -23.40
N ILE A 673 -62.98 7.19 -23.89
CA ILE A 673 -62.50 7.47 -25.26
C ILE A 673 -61.01 7.12 -25.38
N SER A 674 -60.18 7.56 -24.42
CA SER A 674 -58.75 7.25 -24.38
C SER A 674 -58.52 5.73 -24.33
N PHE A 675 -59.26 5.03 -23.47
CA PHE A 675 -59.21 3.59 -23.34
C PHE A 675 -59.60 2.87 -24.63
N VAL A 676 -60.71 3.26 -25.27
CA VAL A 676 -61.14 2.67 -26.56
C VAL A 676 -60.10 2.89 -27.65
N GLY A 677 -59.36 3.99 -27.63
CA GLY A 677 -58.25 4.26 -28.54
C GLY A 677 -57.06 3.30 -28.41
N ASN A 678 -56.93 2.64 -27.26
CA ASN A 678 -55.90 1.65 -26.97
C ASN A 678 -56.44 0.21 -26.84
N TYR A 679 -57.76 0.00 -26.98
CA TYR A 679 -58.38 -1.31 -26.82
C TYR A 679 -57.87 -2.32 -27.86
N GLY A 680 -57.48 -3.50 -27.38
CA GLY A 680 -56.94 -4.60 -28.19
C GLY A 680 -55.41 -4.58 -28.32
N LYS A 681 -54.74 -3.53 -27.81
CA LYS A 681 -53.28 -3.48 -27.68
C LYS A 681 -52.80 -4.39 -26.55
N GLY A 682 -51.52 -4.75 -26.62
CA GLY A 682 -50.90 -5.60 -25.61
C GLY A 682 -49.42 -5.75 -25.88
N LYS A 683 -48.67 -6.00 -24.81
CA LYS A 683 -47.20 -6.00 -24.75
C LYS A 683 -46.49 -6.69 -25.91
N VAL A 684 -47.01 -7.84 -26.38
CA VAL A 684 -46.35 -8.63 -27.45
C VAL A 684 -46.90 -8.35 -28.85
N ASN A 685 -48.20 -8.08 -29.00
CA ASN A 685 -48.85 -8.09 -30.33
C ASN A 685 -49.04 -6.69 -30.92
N ASP A 686 -49.14 -5.66 -30.07
CA ASP A 686 -49.31 -4.26 -30.45
C ASP A 686 -48.97 -3.39 -29.22
N PRO A 687 -47.67 -3.17 -28.94
CA PRO A 687 -47.20 -2.47 -27.74
C PRO A 687 -47.33 -0.94 -27.81
N ASP A 688 -47.67 -0.37 -28.96
CA ASP A 688 -47.65 1.08 -29.21
C ASP A 688 -48.84 1.77 -28.54
N VAL A 689 -48.80 1.98 -27.23
CA VAL A 689 -49.88 2.64 -26.46
C VAL A 689 -49.89 4.15 -26.71
N ASN A 690 -51.07 4.71 -26.97
CA ASN A 690 -51.27 6.15 -27.12
C ASN A 690 -51.54 6.77 -25.75
N TYR A 691 -50.50 7.27 -25.11
CA TYR A 691 -50.60 7.95 -23.83
C TYR A 691 -51.11 9.40 -23.98
N PRO A 692 -51.80 9.95 -22.97
CA PRO A 692 -52.15 11.36 -22.92
C PRO A 692 -50.90 12.22 -22.72
N SER A 693 -51.00 13.52 -23.05
CA SER A 693 -49.83 14.42 -23.07
C SER A 693 -49.24 14.75 -21.69
N ASN A 694 -49.93 14.40 -20.61
CA ASN A 694 -49.53 14.60 -19.22
C ASN A 694 -49.05 13.30 -18.55
N TYR A 695 -48.89 12.21 -19.33
CA TYR A 695 -48.34 10.95 -18.85
C TYR A 695 -46.82 10.90 -19.11
N PRO A 696 -46.03 10.36 -18.17
CA PRO A 696 -46.43 9.76 -16.89
C PRO A 696 -46.58 10.76 -15.74
N GLU A 697 -46.22 12.03 -15.95
CA GLU A 697 -45.98 12.99 -14.88
C GLU A 697 -47.19 13.17 -13.96
N ALA A 698 -48.40 13.28 -14.53
CA ALA A 698 -49.63 13.46 -13.75
C ALA A 698 -50.01 12.28 -12.84
N TRP A 699 -49.46 11.08 -13.08
CA TRP A 699 -49.71 9.89 -12.27
C TRP A 699 -48.77 9.77 -11.07
N ASN A 700 -47.79 10.67 -10.95
CA ASN A 700 -46.84 10.69 -9.84
C ASN A 700 -47.03 11.87 -8.89
N ASN A 701 -48.05 12.72 -9.06
CA ASN A 701 -48.23 13.94 -8.27
C ASN A 701 -48.88 13.68 -6.89
N LEU A 702 -48.47 12.61 -6.19
CA LEU A 702 -48.94 12.28 -4.85
C LEU A 702 -47.80 12.44 -3.85
N LEU A 703 -47.98 13.31 -2.85
CA LEU A 703 -47.08 13.32 -1.70
C LEU A 703 -47.51 12.26 -0.67
N ARG A 704 -46.56 11.46 -0.20
CA ARG A 704 -46.80 10.31 0.69
C ARG A 704 -46.01 10.37 1.98
N VAL A 705 -46.42 9.63 3.00
CA VAL A 705 -45.58 9.47 4.20
C VAL A 705 -44.49 8.42 3.94
N SER A 706 -43.25 8.71 4.34
CA SER A 706 -42.09 7.84 4.05
C SER A 706 -41.99 6.56 4.90
N SER A 707 -42.94 6.30 5.82
CA SER A 707 -42.91 5.14 6.73
C SER A 707 -44.29 4.58 7.04
N GLU A 708 -44.42 3.24 7.11
CA GLU A 708 -45.70 2.57 7.38
C GLU A 708 -46.32 3.01 8.72
N PRO A 709 -47.64 3.28 8.79
CA PRO A 709 -48.31 3.84 9.97
C PRO A 709 -48.07 3.02 11.25
N GLN A 710 -47.19 3.49 12.14
CA GLN A 710 -47.00 2.84 13.43
C GLN A 710 -48.12 3.21 14.39
N ARG A 711 -48.98 2.23 14.74
CA ARG A 711 -50.05 2.29 15.77
C ARG A 711 -50.95 3.53 15.69
N ARG A 712 -52.23 3.35 15.36
CA ARG A 712 -53.29 4.39 15.45
C ARG A 712 -53.23 5.17 16.76
N ILE A 713 -52.54 6.31 16.77
CA ILE A 713 -52.70 7.34 17.79
C ILE A 713 -54.00 8.05 17.41
N LYS A 714 -54.93 8.19 18.36
CA LYS A 714 -56.16 8.93 18.10
C LYS A 714 -55.83 10.43 18.03
N THR A 715 -55.46 10.90 16.85
CA THR A 715 -55.14 12.31 16.56
C THR A 715 -56.42 13.09 16.24
N ALA A 716 -56.35 14.43 16.30
CA ALA A 716 -57.43 15.28 15.83
C ALA A 716 -57.39 15.34 14.30
N ASN A 717 -58.55 15.22 13.66
CA ASN A 717 -58.68 15.36 12.22
C ASN A 717 -58.41 16.82 11.81
N LEU A 718 -57.78 16.99 10.64
CA LEU A 718 -57.63 18.31 10.02
C LEU A 718 -59.01 18.91 9.76
N THR A 719 -59.18 20.17 10.14
CA THR A 719 -60.39 20.92 9.78
C THR A 719 -60.16 21.71 8.49
N GLN A 720 -61.24 21.91 7.71
CA GLN A 720 -61.17 22.72 6.50
C GLN A 720 -60.62 24.13 6.78
N THR A 721 -60.98 24.74 7.92
CA THR A 721 -60.49 26.07 8.30
C THR A 721 -58.98 26.10 8.57
N GLU A 722 -58.41 25.05 9.16
CA GLU A 722 -56.96 24.96 9.36
C GLU A 722 -56.22 24.81 8.03
N ALA A 723 -56.75 23.99 7.11
CA ALA A 723 -56.21 23.81 5.77
C ALA A 723 -56.22 25.13 4.96
N ASP A 724 -57.34 25.86 4.98
CA ASP A 724 -57.48 27.15 4.29
C ASP A 724 -56.47 28.18 4.83
N GLN A 725 -56.26 28.23 6.16
CA GLN A 725 -55.31 29.16 6.78
C GLN A 725 -53.84 28.87 6.42
N VAL A 726 -53.47 27.59 6.28
CA VAL A 726 -52.11 27.24 5.86
C VAL A 726 -51.92 27.49 4.36
N LEU A 727 -52.93 27.26 3.53
CA LEU A 727 -52.90 27.63 2.11
C LEU A 727 -52.63 29.12 1.91
N GLU A 728 -53.33 30.00 2.64
CA GLU A 728 -53.11 31.45 2.54
C GLU A 728 -51.64 31.83 2.81
N LYS A 729 -51.02 31.24 3.83
CA LYS A 729 -49.61 31.49 4.18
C LYS A 729 -48.62 30.90 3.18
N ALA A 730 -48.92 29.70 2.65
CA ALA A 730 -48.10 29.07 1.63
C ALA A 730 -48.10 29.91 0.34
N ILE A 731 -49.28 30.41 -0.09
CA ILE A 731 -49.41 31.32 -1.23
C ILE A 731 -48.67 32.64 -0.98
N GLU A 732 -48.80 33.22 0.21
CA GLU A 732 -48.08 34.47 0.59
C GLU A 732 -46.56 34.32 0.34
N GLN A 733 -45.97 33.21 0.77
CA GLN A 733 -44.54 32.94 0.63
C GLN A 733 -44.07 32.82 -0.82
N VAL A 734 -44.84 32.12 -1.67
CA VAL A 734 -44.42 31.88 -3.07
C VAL A 734 -44.76 33.07 -3.96
N SER A 735 -45.75 33.90 -3.59
CA SER A 735 -46.28 34.98 -4.44
C SER A 735 -45.25 35.98 -4.96
N GLU A 736 -44.17 36.26 -4.21
CA GLU A 736 -43.11 37.20 -4.63
C GLU A 736 -42.20 36.64 -5.74
N LYS A 737 -42.24 35.32 -5.99
CA LYS A 737 -41.30 34.60 -6.86
C LYS A 737 -41.94 33.96 -8.11
N LEU A 738 -43.27 34.03 -8.22
CA LEU A 738 -44.01 33.43 -9.34
C LEU A 738 -44.00 34.31 -10.59
N THR A 739 -43.92 33.69 -11.77
CA THR A 739 -44.19 34.37 -13.05
C THR A 739 -45.69 34.73 -13.15
N PRO A 740 -46.08 35.68 -14.03
CA PRO A 740 -47.49 35.99 -14.26
C PRO A 740 -48.34 34.77 -14.64
N GLU A 741 -47.76 33.82 -15.38
CA GLU A 741 -48.39 32.56 -15.78
C GLU A 741 -48.62 31.63 -14.57
N MET A 742 -47.62 31.47 -13.70
CA MET A 742 -47.73 30.67 -12.48
C MET A 742 -48.68 31.30 -11.46
N SER A 743 -48.66 32.63 -11.34
CA SER A 743 -49.59 33.38 -10.49
C SER A 743 -51.05 33.22 -10.95
N GLN A 744 -51.28 33.11 -12.27
CA GLN A 744 -52.59 32.80 -12.84
C GLN A 744 -53.02 31.35 -12.55
N ALA A 745 -52.10 30.39 -12.59
CA ALA A 745 -52.36 28.99 -12.27
C ALA A 745 -52.77 28.78 -10.80
N LEU A 746 -52.21 29.57 -9.88
CA LEU A 746 -52.57 29.54 -8.46
C LEU A 746 -53.80 30.39 -8.11
N SER A 747 -54.34 31.17 -9.06
CA SER A 747 -55.50 32.03 -8.80
C SER A 747 -56.78 31.19 -8.64
N GLY A 748 -57.34 31.21 -7.43
CA GLY A 748 -58.57 30.47 -7.13
C GLY A 748 -58.37 28.97 -6.83
N VAL A 749 -57.15 28.56 -6.47
CA VAL A 749 -56.90 27.23 -5.90
C VAL A 749 -57.64 27.09 -4.58
N GLU A 750 -58.38 25.99 -4.43
CA GLU A 750 -59.08 25.63 -3.19
C GLU A 750 -58.42 24.40 -2.56
N VAL A 751 -58.41 24.30 -1.22
CA VAL A 751 -58.06 23.05 -0.55
C VAL A 751 -59.34 22.29 -0.17
N LYS A 752 -59.33 20.97 -0.23
CA LYS A 752 -60.38 20.11 0.31
C LYS A 752 -59.80 19.05 1.23
N VAL A 753 -60.31 19.01 2.46
CA VAL A 753 -59.95 17.94 3.41
C VAL A 753 -60.86 16.74 3.19
N VAL A 754 -60.26 15.62 2.77
CA VAL A 754 -60.93 14.35 2.46
C VAL A 754 -60.17 13.19 3.11
N ASP A 755 -60.77 12.01 3.20
CA ASP A 755 -60.09 10.80 3.71
C ASP A 755 -59.35 10.15 2.54
N LEU A 756 -58.06 10.46 2.38
CA LEU A 756 -57.24 9.89 1.31
C LEU A 756 -56.80 8.48 1.71
N SER A 757 -56.83 7.55 0.77
CA SER A 757 -56.47 6.16 1.06
C SER A 757 -54.97 5.97 1.29
N GLY A 758 -54.61 5.03 2.16
CA GLY A 758 -53.25 4.53 2.31
C GLY A 758 -52.29 5.52 2.99
N ALA A 759 -51.15 5.76 2.33
CA ALA A 759 -50.04 6.59 2.82
C ALA A 759 -50.07 8.03 2.27
N THR A 760 -51.06 8.37 1.44
CA THR A 760 -51.15 9.64 0.73
C THR A 760 -51.46 10.79 1.68
N LEU A 761 -50.69 11.88 1.60
CA LEU A 761 -50.82 13.10 2.39
C LEU A 761 -51.53 14.20 1.62
N GLY A 762 -51.20 14.34 0.33
CA GLY A 762 -51.71 15.38 -0.56
C GLY A 762 -51.84 14.89 -2.00
N ARG A 763 -52.72 15.55 -2.75
CA ARG A 763 -52.86 15.42 -4.20
C ARG A 763 -53.29 16.74 -4.81
N ALA A 764 -52.53 17.22 -5.79
CA ALA A 764 -52.85 18.38 -6.60
C ALA A 764 -53.56 17.97 -7.89
N VAL A 765 -54.71 18.60 -8.17
CA VAL A 765 -55.38 18.54 -9.47
C VAL A 765 -55.71 19.97 -9.93
N PRO A 766 -55.96 20.22 -11.23
CA PRO A 766 -56.17 21.59 -11.70
C PRO A 766 -57.20 22.38 -10.88
N GLY A 767 -56.72 23.37 -10.11
CA GLY A 767 -57.53 24.27 -9.28
C GLY A 767 -57.95 23.72 -7.90
N THR A 768 -57.55 22.52 -7.49
CA THR A 768 -57.89 21.96 -6.17
C THR A 768 -56.75 21.13 -5.58
N ILE A 769 -56.42 21.36 -4.32
CA ILE A 769 -55.51 20.52 -3.53
C ILE A 769 -56.37 19.67 -2.58
N TYR A 770 -56.23 18.35 -2.66
CA TYR A 770 -56.84 17.43 -1.70
C TYR A 770 -55.83 17.07 -0.62
N LEU A 771 -56.25 17.13 0.63
CA LEU A 771 -55.43 16.77 1.79
C LEU A 771 -56.08 15.67 2.60
N ASP A 772 -55.27 14.75 3.10
CA ASP A 772 -55.77 13.69 3.96
C ASP A 772 -56.29 14.23 5.30
N VAL A 773 -57.38 13.65 5.80
CA VAL A 773 -58.06 14.09 7.02
C VAL A 773 -57.23 13.79 8.27
N ASN A 774 -56.38 12.76 8.24
CA ASN A 774 -55.66 12.27 9.42
C ASN A 774 -54.14 12.08 9.23
N ALA A 775 -53.58 12.53 8.11
CA ALA A 775 -52.18 12.41 7.70
C ALA A 775 -51.68 10.94 7.71
N ALA A 776 -52.41 10.04 7.05
CA ALA A 776 -52.13 8.61 7.02
C ALA A 776 -51.99 7.96 8.42
N GLY A 777 -52.68 8.53 9.42
CA GLY A 777 -52.70 8.09 10.80
C GLY A 777 -51.64 8.72 11.71
N TYR A 778 -50.76 9.58 11.19
CA TYR A 778 -49.73 10.28 11.96
C TYR A 778 -50.24 11.60 12.59
N GLY A 779 -51.33 12.15 12.04
CA GLY A 779 -51.87 13.45 12.42
C GLY A 779 -51.04 14.63 11.89
N TRP A 780 -51.70 15.77 11.75
CA TRP A 780 -51.11 16.99 11.23
C TRP A 780 -50.44 17.84 12.31
N PHE A 781 -49.29 18.39 11.97
CA PHE A 781 -48.73 19.58 12.60
C PHE A 781 -49.17 20.80 11.79
N VAL A 782 -50.01 21.63 12.42
CA VAL A 782 -50.53 22.87 11.83
C VAL A 782 -49.79 24.02 12.48
N ASP A 783 -48.88 24.64 11.72
CA ASP A 783 -48.01 25.69 12.23
C ASP A 783 -48.69 27.08 12.17
N SER A 784 -48.73 27.73 13.32
CA SER A 784 -49.26 29.09 13.42
C SER A 784 -48.32 30.15 12.85
N ASN A 785 -47.02 29.86 12.71
CA ASN A 785 -46.03 30.74 12.11
C ASN A 785 -44.91 29.94 11.40
N PRO A 786 -45.16 29.39 10.20
CA PRO A 786 -44.24 28.48 9.52
C PRO A 786 -42.86 29.06 9.17
N PHE A 787 -42.72 30.40 9.22
CA PHE A 787 -41.51 31.13 8.84
C PHE A 787 -40.42 31.20 9.93
N ASP A 788 -40.74 30.89 11.19
CA ASP A 788 -39.75 30.96 12.29
C ASP A 788 -39.03 29.64 12.58
N HIS A 789 -39.55 28.53 12.05
CA HIS A 789 -39.02 27.17 12.20
C HIS A 789 -38.76 26.73 13.65
N SER A 790 -39.42 27.34 14.64
CA SER A 790 -39.04 27.21 16.06
C SER A 790 -39.14 25.80 16.64
N GLU A 791 -39.90 24.92 15.99
CA GLU A 791 -40.13 23.52 16.37
C GLU A 791 -39.07 22.54 15.84
N PHE A 792 -38.14 23.02 14.99
CA PHE A 792 -37.22 22.18 14.22
C PHE A 792 -35.75 22.56 14.42
N ALA A 793 -34.89 21.59 14.16
CA ALA A 793 -33.45 21.72 14.03
C ALA A 793 -33.01 21.33 12.62
N VAL A 794 -31.79 21.74 12.24
CA VAL A 794 -31.19 21.45 10.94
C VAL A 794 -30.86 19.97 10.82
N ASP A 795 -31.25 19.36 9.71
CA ASP A 795 -30.89 17.98 9.35
C ASP A 795 -29.97 17.96 8.12
N SER A 796 -30.42 18.56 7.01
CA SER A 796 -29.63 18.73 5.77
C SER A 796 -29.92 20.09 5.11
N GLN A 797 -29.33 20.36 3.94
CA GLN A 797 -29.41 21.65 3.24
C GLN A 797 -30.86 22.12 3.02
N LEU A 798 -31.82 21.21 2.81
CA LEU A 798 -33.24 21.52 2.56
C LEU A 798 -34.21 20.79 3.50
N SER A 799 -33.69 20.17 4.56
CA SER A 799 -34.47 19.35 5.48
C SER A 799 -34.28 19.82 6.92
N LEU A 800 -35.38 19.98 7.64
CA LEU A 800 -35.41 20.25 9.07
C LEU A 800 -36.10 19.11 9.81
N ILE A 801 -35.58 18.73 10.97
CA ILE A 801 -36.12 17.67 11.82
C ILE A 801 -36.65 18.23 13.15
N ALA A 802 -37.81 17.76 13.59
CA ALA A 802 -38.49 18.22 14.78
C ALA A 802 -37.68 17.92 16.05
N LEU A 803 -37.65 18.88 16.98
CA LEU A 803 -37.08 18.67 18.31
C LEU A 803 -37.87 17.60 19.09
N PRO A 804 -37.23 16.75 19.92
CA PRO A 804 -37.88 15.59 20.56
C PRO A 804 -39.15 15.87 21.38
N ASP A 805 -39.33 17.09 21.89
CA ASP A 805 -40.49 17.52 22.69
C ASP A 805 -41.37 18.59 22.00
N SER A 806 -41.13 18.88 20.71
CA SER A 806 -41.93 19.88 19.99
C SER A 806 -43.28 19.33 19.55
N ALA A 807 -44.21 20.22 19.21
CA ALA A 807 -45.54 19.83 18.70
C ALA A 807 -45.47 19.15 17.32
N ALA A 808 -44.37 19.33 16.59
CA ALA A 808 -44.10 18.70 15.30
C ALA A 808 -43.56 17.26 15.42
N ALA A 809 -43.02 16.88 16.58
CA ALA A 809 -42.40 15.56 16.77
C ALA A 809 -43.38 14.41 16.45
N GLY A 810 -43.04 13.61 15.44
CA GLY A 810 -43.83 12.46 15.01
C GLY A 810 -45.14 12.77 14.27
N ARG A 811 -45.36 14.02 13.84
CA ARG A 811 -46.52 14.45 13.04
C ARG A 811 -46.10 14.92 11.64
N ILE A 812 -47.04 15.00 10.70
CA ILE A 812 -46.77 15.48 9.34
C ILE A 812 -46.91 17.00 9.27
N ASP A 813 -45.90 17.70 8.72
CA ASP A 813 -45.94 19.15 8.54
C ASP A 813 -46.88 19.55 7.40
N LEU A 814 -48.02 20.16 7.76
CA LEU A 814 -49.05 20.55 6.78
C LEU A 814 -48.56 21.61 5.80
N TRP A 815 -47.67 22.50 6.25
CA TRP A 815 -47.14 23.57 5.41
C TRP A 815 -46.24 23.04 4.30
N THR A 816 -45.34 22.10 4.59
CA THR A 816 -44.55 21.41 3.56
C THR A 816 -45.45 20.71 2.52
N VAL A 817 -46.50 19.99 2.96
CA VAL A 817 -47.41 19.32 2.02
C VAL A 817 -48.08 20.33 1.09
N ILE A 818 -48.64 21.41 1.60
CA ILE A 818 -49.31 22.41 0.75
C ILE A 818 -48.32 23.08 -0.22
N LEU A 819 -47.09 23.36 0.20
CA LEU A 819 -46.07 23.92 -0.70
C LEU A 819 -45.70 22.95 -1.83
N HIS A 820 -45.57 21.67 -1.51
CA HIS A 820 -45.34 20.61 -2.50
C HIS A 820 -46.47 20.56 -3.54
N GLU A 821 -47.72 20.52 -3.09
CA GLU A 821 -48.88 20.47 -3.99
C GLU A 821 -49.05 21.75 -4.82
N LEU A 822 -48.71 22.92 -4.27
CA LEU A 822 -48.65 24.17 -5.04
C LEU A 822 -47.57 24.11 -6.14
N GLY A 823 -46.45 23.42 -5.87
CA GLY A 823 -45.40 23.15 -6.84
C GLY A 823 -45.91 22.41 -8.07
N HIS A 824 -46.67 21.32 -7.85
CA HIS A 824 -47.33 20.56 -8.92
C HIS A 824 -48.30 21.41 -9.74
N LEU A 825 -49.08 22.28 -9.10
CA LEU A 825 -50.02 23.18 -9.81
C LEU A 825 -49.34 24.23 -10.69
N VAL A 826 -48.07 24.55 -10.43
CA VAL A 826 -47.28 25.48 -11.26
C VAL A 826 -46.28 24.77 -12.18
N GLY A 827 -46.29 23.43 -12.19
CA GLY A 827 -45.54 22.60 -13.12
C GLY A 827 -44.16 22.13 -12.65
N TYR A 828 -43.88 22.13 -11.34
CA TYR A 828 -42.71 21.43 -10.80
C TYR A 828 -43.00 19.92 -10.69
N GLU A 829 -41.99 19.11 -11.01
CA GLU A 829 -42.00 17.65 -10.83
C GLU A 829 -41.42 17.26 -9.48
N HIS A 830 -41.50 15.98 -9.12
CA HIS A 830 -40.81 15.46 -7.94
C HIS A 830 -39.28 15.54 -8.11
N GLU A 831 -38.59 15.83 -7.01
CA GLU A 831 -37.13 15.96 -6.95
C GLU A 831 -36.55 15.01 -5.90
N ALA A 832 -35.26 14.70 -6.02
CA ALA A 832 -34.56 13.82 -5.06
C ALA A 832 -34.40 14.46 -3.67
N GLU A 833 -34.36 15.80 -3.59
CA GLU A 833 -34.22 16.54 -2.33
C GLU A 833 -35.13 17.79 -2.31
N GLY A 834 -35.55 18.20 -1.11
CA GLY A 834 -36.29 19.44 -0.87
C GLY A 834 -37.81 19.28 -0.87
N VAL A 835 -38.54 20.39 -1.04
CA VAL A 835 -40.01 20.41 -0.93
C VAL A 835 -40.71 19.54 -1.94
N MET A 836 -40.09 19.26 -3.09
CA MET A 836 -40.65 18.42 -4.15
C MET A 836 -40.31 16.93 -4.00
N GLU A 837 -39.76 16.48 -2.86
CA GLU A 837 -39.59 15.04 -2.60
C GLU A 837 -40.93 14.29 -2.62
N GLU A 838 -40.95 13.09 -3.20
CA GLU A 838 -42.15 12.23 -3.32
C GLU A 838 -42.70 11.71 -1.97
N THR A 839 -41.87 11.73 -0.92
CA THR A 839 -42.26 11.34 0.42
C THR A 839 -41.86 12.36 1.49
N LEU A 840 -42.64 12.41 2.55
CA LEU A 840 -42.39 13.25 3.72
C LEU A 840 -42.38 12.39 4.99
N ALA A 841 -41.28 12.45 5.75
CA ALA A 841 -41.17 11.74 7.01
C ALA A 841 -41.93 12.45 8.15
N PRO A 842 -42.49 11.72 9.12
CA PRO A 842 -43.03 12.32 10.34
C PRO A 842 -41.97 13.13 11.09
N GLY A 843 -42.33 14.34 11.51
CA GLY A 843 -41.43 15.27 12.18
C GLY A 843 -40.44 15.99 11.26
N VAL A 844 -40.57 15.87 9.94
CA VAL A 844 -39.71 16.58 8.99
C VAL A 844 -40.47 17.74 8.34
N ARG A 845 -39.79 18.87 8.20
CA ARG A 845 -40.20 20.01 7.37
C ARG A 845 -39.19 20.14 6.23
N LYS A 846 -39.68 20.14 5.00
CA LYS A 846 -38.84 20.41 3.82
C LYS A 846 -38.93 21.88 3.44
N LEU A 847 -37.79 22.42 3.03
CA LEU A 847 -37.66 23.79 2.55
C LEU A 847 -37.63 23.79 1.02
N ALA A 848 -38.19 24.84 0.42
CA ALA A 848 -38.05 25.08 -1.01
C ALA A 848 -36.66 25.70 -1.26
N GLU A 849 -35.94 25.32 -2.32
CA GLU A 849 -34.69 25.98 -2.76
C GLU A 849 -34.87 27.45 -3.17
N TRP A 850 -36.08 27.99 -3.03
CA TRP A 850 -36.44 29.33 -3.39
C TRP A 850 -36.01 30.31 -2.28
N ASN A 851 -34.74 30.75 -2.34
CA ASN A 851 -34.10 31.98 -1.81
C ASN A 851 -33.10 31.94 -0.63
N GLU A 852 -32.20 32.93 -0.68
CA GLU A 852 -31.19 33.42 0.27
C GLU A 852 -31.67 33.68 1.73
N ASN A 853 -32.93 33.38 2.09
CA ASN A 853 -33.40 33.56 3.48
C ASN A 853 -33.10 32.37 4.39
N SER A 854 -32.90 31.16 3.84
CA SER A 854 -32.36 30.02 4.58
C SER A 854 -30.95 30.32 5.10
N ASP A 855 -30.12 31.02 4.32
CA ASP A 855 -28.80 31.48 4.74
C ASP A 855 -28.86 32.40 5.97
N LEU A 856 -29.91 33.22 6.13
CA LEU A 856 -30.09 34.09 7.29
C LEU A 856 -30.54 33.32 8.55
N PHE A 857 -31.32 32.25 8.41
CA PHE A 857 -31.68 31.36 9.53
C PHE A 857 -30.46 30.54 9.99
N PHE A 858 -29.74 29.89 9.06
CA PHE A 858 -28.54 29.12 9.38
C PHE A 858 -27.41 29.99 9.95
N ALA A 859 -27.23 31.22 9.46
CA ALA A 859 -26.29 32.18 10.05
C ALA A 859 -26.65 32.54 11.50
N SER A 860 -27.95 32.59 11.85
CA SER A 860 -28.39 32.92 13.21
C SER A 860 -28.29 31.75 14.22
N VAL A 861 -28.33 30.50 13.73
CA VAL A 861 -28.17 29.29 14.56
C VAL A 861 -26.69 29.00 14.83
N GLN A 862 -25.80 29.31 13.88
CA GLN A 862 -24.35 29.17 14.05
C GLN A 862 -23.81 30.10 15.15
N ASP A 863 -24.37 31.31 15.28
CA ASP A 863 -24.08 32.25 16.37
C ASP A 863 -24.54 31.75 17.76
N GLN A 864 -25.53 30.85 17.86
CA GLN A 864 -25.98 30.28 19.14
C GLN A 864 -25.23 29.01 19.53
N ALA A 865 -24.69 28.25 18.57
CA ALA A 865 -23.85 27.08 18.85
C ALA A 865 -22.44 27.47 19.36
N GLU A 866 -21.90 28.63 18.94
CA GLU A 866 -20.62 29.15 19.46
C GLU A 866 -20.71 29.70 20.89
N LEU A 867 -21.91 29.94 21.43
CA LEU A 867 -22.14 30.47 22.78
C LEU A 867 -22.35 29.40 23.87
N LEU A 868 -22.30 28.11 23.51
CA LEU A 868 -22.43 26.98 24.44
C LEU A 868 -21.18 26.08 24.52
N SER A 869 -20.06 26.48 23.90
CA SER A 869 -18.75 25.87 24.16
C SER A 869 -17.91 26.69 25.15
N PHE A 870 -18.28 26.63 26.43
CA PHE A 870 -17.41 26.98 27.56
C PHE A 870 -17.53 25.97 28.70
#